data_AF-A0A372JJQ9-F1
#
_entry.id   AF-A0A372JJQ9-F1
#
_cell.length_a   1.000
_cell.length_b   1.000
_cell.length_c   1.000
_cell.angle_alpha   90.00
_cell.angle_beta   90.00
_cell.angle_gamma   90.00
#
_symmetry.space_group_name_H-M   'P 1'
#
loop_
_entity.id
_entity.type
_entity.pdbx_description
1 polymer ?
#
loop_
_entity_poly.entity_id
_entity_poly.type
_entity_poly.pdbx_seq_one_letter_code
_entity_poly.pdbx_strand_id
1 'polypeptide(L)'
;MAHYLERFDCGVPPTAPELGRLLDQLTAARRGRWAIRRFRPPGSTAPVDVATAEHGSAEQADLNWSVSAPELALGVRTAVEGSAYDLVLIDTPSDPSEKLRQVIALSADHVLVMSSGTVRRAAAERTLYEDVHDAATGDLRLMTVVSDASVHRPPGDGPSPLGRAGDPAERVPGTDETPPIRIPHDRERAEQRILALLADPPGTEAVRAYLRLVERITGEPTAVPELSDAARTEYRRAFGLEELGEPRPVTVVHAWSDRRWADWVCDRLTETNADPRRAGVEALAPPAGTDPDAEPPVLVVLVSRDLLAELPRRGLGIDPDLAVLLDVDARQVPEASRTLEVGGRSAAAVAGSLKLSLGLVDLPPGDRRRVPVFPVRCPGEPADVVDNVALPVHRPFVGRRDRLTDIRDRLLERSRADEPYLVTGPPGSGKTTLAQEYVRWFGDDYDIVWWISAESRDLAELGLIELADQLRVAPAGDPLAGVRSELAVRTRWLLVADDADGPRAVADLLPEDGGGHVIITSRSEPEKADAADGADAADTAGAPEPLGPISTDDGVALLLGEVRLIDPDAAAGLAELLRGEPAALRLAAAWLRETVARDRGRELGTLELTEAAVAAYRTAVERRIGADGPVLTACLAVTMDALRRPPELALPRESEPPERGADALGKLAAGLLELCAFLSPDGIGHDLLASKPFLDALAATVEPADAAVLADDDTVLDQVLWLCVRAGMAEIVWSRGLVRIHRTVQEGLRELMGERREHRRTAVLHALAAVVPPQVAGPVAQHAAMFGELRRHLPLSAARDLPVADRALRELIVSKVLFEATSGDPGRQRRVAETVRLVADAWPPDLLTGRLLSALANLYRGVGMLREAAAASERAVPLLRAAGAAGRNALLTTDRGMAYDLHTLGQYTQALGRMQELHRRSVELFGDSHRQTLFTALNRSVIEHLAGRHDAALEVAREALDVQVARARPGDLLTTRLTHRVGELLTVTGRAREAALLLGRRLRAMEERRDGDTSGGLLLRHQLAIARRASGAAGD
;
A
#
# COMPACT_ATOMS: atom_id res chain seq x y z
N MET A 1 7.09 -34.23 17.84
CA MET A 1 5.81 -33.78 18.43
C MET A 1 5.41 -32.38 17.98
N ALA A 2 6.24 -31.34 18.20
CA ALA A 2 5.91 -29.95 17.83
C ALA A 2 5.42 -29.78 16.38
N HIS A 3 6.13 -30.34 15.39
CA HIS A 3 5.73 -30.27 13.99
C HIS A 3 4.37 -30.90 13.66
N TYR A 4 3.96 -31.92 14.41
CA TYR A 4 2.63 -32.52 14.25
C TYR A 4 1.55 -31.61 14.83
N LEU A 5 1.85 -31.00 16.00
CA LEU A 5 0.93 -30.15 16.71
C LEU A 5 0.77 -28.76 16.08
N GLU A 6 1.71 -28.30 15.25
CA GLU A 6 1.65 -27.01 14.53
C GLU A 6 0.31 -26.75 13.83
N ARG A 7 -0.36 -27.79 13.31
CA ARG A 7 -1.68 -27.67 12.65
C ARG A 7 -2.84 -27.41 13.62
N PHE A 8 -2.61 -27.54 14.92
CA PHE A 8 -3.60 -27.41 15.99
C PHE A 8 -3.28 -26.25 16.95
N ASP A 9 -2.50 -25.28 16.48
CA ASP A 9 -2.02 -24.19 17.31
C ASP A 9 -3.15 -23.26 17.77
N CYS A 10 -3.13 -22.94 19.06
CA CYS A 10 -4.12 -22.10 19.73
C CYS A 10 -3.51 -20.84 20.35
N GLY A 11 -2.23 -20.55 20.07
CA GLY A 11 -1.49 -19.41 20.59
C GLY A 11 -0.63 -19.72 21.81
N VAL A 12 -0.52 -18.75 22.72
CA VAL A 12 0.33 -18.84 23.92
C VAL A 12 -0.55 -19.10 25.15
N PRO A 13 -0.21 -20.06 26.03
CA PRO A 13 -1.00 -20.29 27.24
C PRO A 13 -0.88 -19.10 28.21
N PRO A 14 -1.93 -18.80 29.00
CA PRO A 14 -1.90 -17.70 29.98
C PRO A 14 -0.81 -17.90 31.05
N THR A 15 -0.41 -19.14 31.31
CA THR A 15 0.67 -19.54 32.22
C THR A 15 2.07 -19.46 31.59
N ALA A 16 2.21 -19.06 30.31
CA ALA A 16 3.51 -19.00 29.63
C ALA A 16 4.59 -18.21 30.37
N PRO A 17 4.30 -17.04 31.00
CA PRO A 17 5.31 -16.32 31.78
C PRO A 17 5.77 -17.06 33.04
N GLU A 18 4.93 -17.93 33.60
CA GLU A 18 5.27 -18.75 34.78
C GLU A 18 6.09 -19.97 34.36
N LEU A 19 5.68 -20.65 33.29
CA LEU A 19 6.43 -21.76 32.70
C LEU A 19 7.80 -21.35 32.18
N GLY A 20 7.90 -20.20 31.51
CA GLY A 20 9.18 -19.66 31.06
C GLY A 20 10.12 -19.42 32.24
N ARG A 21 9.60 -18.88 33.35
CA ARG A 21 10.38 -18.69 34.59
C ARG A 21 10.82 -20.01 35.23
N LEU A 22 9.95 -21.02 35.26
CA LEU A 22 10.28 -22.36 35.78
C LEU A 22 11.39 -23.02 34.95
N LEU A 23 11.27 -22.99 33.63
CA LEU A 23 12.26 -23.57 32.73
C LEU A 23 13.60 -22.81 32.80
N ASP A 24 13.56 -21.48 32.89
CA ASP A 24 14.75 -20.63 33.08
C ASP A 24 15.51 -20.92 34.38
N GLN A 25 14.83 -21.39 35.43
CA GLN A 25 15.47 -21.81 36.68
C GLN A 25 16.22 -23.13 36.52
N LEU A 26 15.66 -24.08 35.76
CA LEU A 26 16.27 -25.39 35.51
C LEU A 26 17.44 -25.31 34.51
N THR A 27 17.37 -24.38 33.56
CA THR A 27 18.36 -24.21 32.49
C THR A 27 19.00 -22.82 32.52
N ALA A 28 19.60 -22.47 33.67
CA ALA A 28 20.10 -21.12 33.96
C ALA A 28 21.09 -20.53 32.92
N ALA A 29 21.76 -21.37 32.13
CA ALA A 29 22.66 -20.94 31.05
C ALA A 29 21.94 -20.38 29.80
N ARG A 30 20.60 -20.50 29.72
CA ARG A 30 19.78 -20.13 28.54
C ARG A 30 18.51 -19.34 28.93
N ARG A 31 18.59 -18.44 29.91
CA ARG A 31 17.44 -17.63 30.36
C ARG A 31 16.79 -16.85 29.21
N GLY A 32 15.46 -16.91 29.13
CA GLY A 32 14.65 -16.16 28.18
C GLY A 32 14.67 -16.71 26.75
N ARG A 33 14.96 -18.00 26.55
CA ARG A 33 15.03 -18.65 25.22
C ARG A 33 13.99 -19.76 25.01
N TRP A 34 12.85 -19.69 25.69
CA TRP A 34 11.79 -20.70 25.59
C TRP A 34 10.60 -20.19 24.79
N ALA A 35 10.29 -20.88 23.69
CA ALA A 35 9.05 -20.72 22.93
C ALA A 35 8.00 -21.69 23.49
N ILE A 36 6.97 -21.15 24.13
CA ILE A 36 5.87 -21.92 24.75
C ILE A 36 4.60 -21.69 23.92
N ARG A 37 4.05 -22.76 23.38
CA ARG A 37 2.83 -22.73 22.54
C ARG A 37 1.79 -23.72 23.05
N ARG A 38 0.52 -23.32 22.95
CA ARG A 38 -0.65 -24.12 23.30
C ARG A 38 -1.25 -24.71 22.03
N PHE A 39 -1.56 -26.00 22.07
CA PHE A 39 -2.17 -26.75 20.97
C PHE A 39 -3.45 -27.42 21.44
N ARG A 40 -4.42 -27.61 20.54
CA ARG A 40 -5.67 -28.31 20.84
C ARG A 40 -6.05 -29.25 19.68
N PRO A 41 -5.69 -30.54 19.79
CA PRO A 41 -6.10 -31.54 18.80
C PRO A 41 -7.62 -31.64 18.66
N PRO A 42 -8.13 -32.13 17.52
CA PRO A 42 -9.57 -32.34 17.30
C PRO A 42 -10.19 -33.27 18.36
N GLY A 43 -11.45 -32.99 18.71
CA GLY A 43 -12.21 -33.72 19.74
C GLY A 43 -12.24 -32.99 21.09
N SER A 44 -12.94 -33.55 22.08
CA SER A 44 -13.07 -33.02 23.45
C SER A 44 -11.79 -33.17 24.29
N THR A 45 -10.62 -32.86 23.70
CA THR A 45 -9.32 -33.03 24.35
C THR A 45 -8.90 -31.79 25.14
N ALA A 46 -8.19 -32.02 26.25
CA ALA A 46 -7.53 -30.96 27.00
C ALA A 46 -6.42 -30.31 26.16
N PRO A 47 -6.17 -28.99 26.31
CA PRO A 47 -5.09 -28.32 25.59
C PRO A 47 -3.72 -28.89 25.98
N VAL A 48 -2.82 -28.99 25.01
CA VAL A 48 -1.45 -29.44 25.18
C VAL A 48 -0.51 -28.25 25.05
N ASP A 49 0.21 -27.92 26.11
CA ASP A 49 1.22 -26.87 26.07
C ASP A 49 2.61 -27.48 25.82
N VAL A 50 3.32 -26.99 24.81
CA VAL A 50 4.66 -27.47 24.45
C VAL A 50 5.65 -26.33 24.60
N ALA A 51 6.70 -26.59 25.37
CA ALA A 51 7.86 -25.71 25.49
C ALA A 51 9.01 -26.22 24.61
N THR A 52 9.58 -25.34 23.80
CA THR A 52 10.74 -25.61 22.93
C THR A 52 11.78 -24.51 23.06
N ALA A 53 13.05 -24.78 22.79
CA ALA A 53 14.08 -23.73 22.77
C ALA A 53 13.99 -22.92 21.46
N GLU A 54 14.13 -21.58 21.53
CA GLU A 54 13.86 -20.60 20.46
C GLU A 54 14.63 -20.77 19.13
N HIS A 55 15.62 -21.67 19.06
CA HIS A 55 16.34 -21.96 17.81
C HIS A 55 16.14 -23.43 17.48
N GLY A 56 15.40 -23.72 16.40
CA GLY A 56 15.10 -25.08 15.90
C GLY A 56 16.30 -25.94 15.50
N SER A 57 17.52 -25.62 15.97
CA SER A 57 18.65 -26.53 15.99
C SER A 57 18.46 -27.59 17.08
N ALA A 58 18.75 -28.84 16.75
CA ALA A 58 18.69 -30.02 17.61
C ALA A 58 19.63 -30.01 18.85
N GLU A 59 20.08 -28.83 19.31
CA GLU A 59 20.89 -28.70 20.52
C GLU A 59 19.99 -28.73 21.76
N GLN A 60 20.06 -29.85 22.47
CA GLN A 60 19.35 -30.10 23.72
C GLN A 60 19.56 -28.98 24.74
N ALA A 61 18.53 -28.72 25.55
CA ALA A 61 18.64 -27.79 26.64
C ALA A 61 19.55 -28.39 27.73
N ASP A 62 20.71 -27.77 27.97
CA ASP A 62 21.62 -28.21 29.01
C ASP A 62 21.08 -27.82 30.40
N LEU A 63 20.81 -28.83 31.22
CA LEU A 63 20.54 -28.66 32.65
C LEU A 63 21.75 -28.01 33.34
N ASN A 64 21.54 -27.44 34.53
CA ASN A 64 22.63 -26.88 35.32
C ASN A 64 23.53 -28.00 35.90
N TRP A 65 24.37 -28.60 35.05
CA TRP A 65 25.23 -29.73 35.38
C TRP A 65 26.30 -29.44 36.44
N SER A 66 26.46 -28.19 36.88
CA SER A 66 27.31 -27.84 38.03
C SER A 66 26.73 -28.30 39.38
N VAL A 67 25.42 -28.55 39.43
CA VAL A 67 24.65 -28.98 40.62
C VAL A 67 24.59 -30.51 40.69
N SER A 68 24.45 -31.13 41.87
CA SER A 68 24.38 -32.60 41.98
C SER A 68 23.11 -33.18 41.35
N ALA A 69 23.11 -34.45 40.94
CA ALA A 69 21.93 -35.08 40.32
C ALA A 69 20.68 -35.11 41.24
N PRO A 70 20.79 -35.39 42.55
CA PRO A 70 19.64 -35.32 43.46
C PRO A 70 19.07 -33.91 43.62
N GLU A 71 19.92 -32.88 43.69
CA GLU A 71 19.47 -31.48 43.76
C GLU A 71 18.78 -31.04 42.46
N LEU A 72 19.28 -31.47 41.30
CA LEU A 72 18.61 -31.23 40.01
C LEU A 72 17.26 -31.95 39.93
N ALA A 73 17.20 -33.22 40.35
CA ALA A 73 15.96 -33.99 40.36
C ALA A 73 14.90 -33.36 41.27
N LEU A 74 15.30 -32.86 42.46
CA LEU A 74 14.43 -32.12 43.36
C LEU A 74 13.92 -30.81 42.73
N GLY A 75 14.79 -30.08 42.02
CA GLY A 75 14.41 -28.89 41.28
C GLY A 75 13.36 -29.19 40.19
N VAL A 76 13.55 -30.26 39.42
CA VAL A 76 12.59 -30.72 38.41
C VAL A 76 11.25 -31.08 39.05
N ARG A 77 11.24 -31.88 40.13
CA ARG A 77 10.00 -32.23 40.85
C ARG A 77 9.28 -31.01 41.38
N THR A 78 9.99 -30.08 42.01
CA THR A 78 9.41 -28.84 42.55
C THR A 78 8.77 -27.99 41.45
N ALA A 79 9.39 -27.94 40.27
CA ALA A 79 8.86 -27.21 39.13
C ALA A 79 7.60 -27.88 38.52
N VAL A 80 7.56 -29.22 38.50
CA VAL A 80 6.42 -30.01 38.00
C VAL A 80 5.25 -29.99 38.99
N GLU A 81 5.49 -30.26 40.27
CA GLU A 81 4.48 -30.26 41.34
C GLU A 81 3.89 -28.85 41.56
N GLY A 82 4.67 -27.80 41.28
CA GLY A 82 4.20 -26.41 41.28
C GLY A 82 3.49 -25.97 40.00
N SER A 83 3.39 -26.85 39.00
CA SER A 83 2.75 -26.55 37.72
C SER A 83 1.26 -26.91 37.74
N ALA A 84 0.43 -26.18 37.00
CA ALA A 84 -1.02 -26.44 36.90
C ALA A 84 -1.39 -27.58 35.92
N TYR A 85 -0.46 -28.51 35.65
CA TYR A 85 -0.64 -29.58 34.67
C TYR A 85 -0.93 -30.92 35.34
N ASP A 86 -1.93 -31.64 34.82
CA ASP A 86 -2.26 -33.00 35.28
C ASP A 86 -1.21 -34.04 34.85
N LEU A 87 -0.57 -33.82 33.70
CA LEU A 87 0.47 -34.69 33.12
C LEU A 87 1.58 -33.83 32.49
N VAL A 88 2.84 -34.13 32.83
CA VAL A 88 4.02 -33.50 32.25
C VAL A 88 4.87 -34.56 31.54
N LEU A 89 5.03 -34.41 30.22
CA LEU A 89 5.84 -35.30 29.39
C LEU A 89 7.18 -34.62 29.06
N ILE A 90 8.28 -35.30 29.36
CA ILE A 90 9.64 -34.82 29.08
C ILE A 90 10.27 -35.73 28.03
N ASP A 91 10.52 -35.19 26.85
CA ASP A 91 11.27 -35.88 25.80
C ASP A 91 12.77 -35.86 26.12
N THR A 92 13.42 -37.03 26.07
CA THR A 92 14.82 -37.21 26.50
C THR A 92 15.68 -37.74 25.35
N PRO A 93 17.01 -37.52 25.39
CA PRO A 93 17.92 -38.04 24.39
C PRO A 93 17.86 -39.56 24.31
N SER A 94 18.03 -40.15 23.12
CA SER A 94 18.02 -41.61 22.94
C SER A 94 19.20 -42.34 23.63
N ASP A 95 20.26 -41.60 23.97
CA ASP A 95 21.41 -42.09 24.75
C ASP A 95 21.78 -41.06 25.83
N PRO A 96 21.03 -41.03 26.95
CA PRO A 96 21.21 -40.02 27.99
C PRO A 96 22.52 -40.24 28.76
N SER A 97 23.18 -39.14 29.14
CA SER A 97 24.38 -39.20 29.97
C SER A 97 24.11 -39.90 31.31
N GLU A 98 25.14 -40.44 31.96
CA GLU A 98 25.04 -41.07 33.28
C GLU A 98 24.34 -40.17 34.32
N LYS A 99 24.69 -38.88 34.35
CA LYS A 99 24.07 -37.91 35.24
C LYS A 99 22.61 -37.64 34.90
N LEU A 100 22.24 -37.60 33.61
CA LEU A 100 20.85 -37.45 33.19
C LEU A 100 20.00 -38.69 33.54
N ARG A 101 20.56 -39.90 33.41
CA ARG A 101 19.90 -41.14 33.85
C ARG A 101 19.56 -41.11 35.33
N GLN A 102 20.49 -40.64 36.17
CA GLN A 102 20.23 -40.44 37.60
C GLN A 102 19.14 -39.40 37.86
N VAL A 103 19.15 -38.27 37.14
CA VAL A 103 18.09 -37.25 37.29
C VAL A 103 16.73 -37.84 36.91
N ILE A 104 16.62 -38.54 35.77
CA ILE A 104 15.39 -39.21 35.31
C ILE A 104 14.89 -40.20 36.37
N ALA A 105 15.77 -41.06 36.89
CA ALA A 105 15.43 -42.07 37.89
C ALA A 105 14.90 -41.48 39.21
N LEU A 106 15.36 -40.28 39.57
CA LEU A 106 15.01 -39.61 40.83
C LEU A 106 13.82 -38.64 40.71
N SER A 107 13.49 -38.17 39.50
CA SER A 107 12.45 -37.15 39.29
C SER A 107 11.17 -37.64 38.63
N ALA A 108 11.19 -38.78 37.93
CA ALA A 108 10.03 -39.28 37.18
C ALA A 108 9.20 -40.27 38.01
N ASP A 109 7.87 -40.24 37.83
CA ASP A 109 6.97 -41.27 38.36
C ASP A 109 6.88 -42.48 37.42
N HIS A 110 6.99 -42.24 36.11
CA HIS A 110 6.95 -43.23 35.05
C HIS A 110 8.06 -42.99 34.04
N VAL A 111 8.75 -44.05 33.62
CA VAL A 111 9.75 -44.00 32.54
C VAL A 111 9.37 -44.98 31.44
N LEU A 112 9.21 -44.45 30.23
CA LEU A 112 8.90 -45.23 29.03
C LEU A 112 10.16 -45.44 28.19
N VAL A 113 10.57 -46.69 28.04
CA VAL A 113 11.68 -47.09 27.17
C VAL A 113 11.11 -47.57 25.84
N MET A 114 11.33 -46.80 24.78
CA MET A 114 10.91 -47.11 23.41
C MET A 114 11.89 -48.08 22.74
N SER A 115 11.44 -49.28 22.37
CA SER A 115 12.25 -50.26 21.64
C SER A 115 11.89 -50.35 20.16
N SER A 116 12.92 -50.38 19.32
CA SER A 116 12.81 -50.52 17.85
C SER A 116 12.83 -51.97 17.34
N GLY A 117 12.95 -52.96 18.24
CA GLY A 117 12.87 -54.39 17.89
C GLY A 117 14.08 -54.97 17.13
N THR A 118 15.20 -54.24 17.01
CA THR A 118 16.43 -54.75 16.37
C THR A 118 17.43 -55.30 17.38
N VAL A 119 18.03 -56.47 17.10
CA VAL A 119 18.91 -57.21 18.04
C VAL A 119 20.12 -56.39 18.54
N ARG A 120 20.68 -55.50 17.71
CA ARG A 120 21.82 -54.64 18.11
C ARG A 120 21.44 -53.48 19.04
N ARG A 121 20.20 -52.98 18.97
CA ARG A 121 19.73 -51.90 19.85
C ARG A 121 19.17 -52.42 21.17
N ALA A 122 18.64 -53.64 21.19
CA ALA A 122 18.10 -54.28 22.39
C ALA A 122 19.09 -54.37 23.56
N ALA A 123 20.40 -54.55 23.31
CA ALA A 123 21.41 -54.62 24.37
C ALA A 123 21.71 -53.25 25.01
N ALA A 124 21.73 -52.18 24.22
CA ALA A 124 21.93 -50.81 24.71
C ALA A 124 20.66 -50.30 25.43
N GLU A 125 19.48 -50.58 24.86
CA GLU A 125 18.18 -50.33 25.50
C GLU A 125 18.08 -51.05 26.85
N ARG A 126 18.65 -52.27 26.94
CA ARG A 126 18.70 -53.03 28.17
C ARG A 126 19.60 -52.42 29.24
N THR A 127 20.81 -52.01 28.83
CA THR A 127 21.75 -51.35 29.74
C THR A 127 21.14 -50.04 30.27
N LEU A 128 20.47 -49.27 29.42
CA LEU A 128 19.75 -48.07 29.82
C LEU A 128 18.62 -48.37 30.83
N TYR A 129 17.84 -49.42 30.60
CA TYR A 129 16.78 -49.85 31.51
C TYR A 129 17.35 -50.20 32.90
N GLU A 130 18.38 -51.06 32.92
CA GLU A 130 19.04 -51.52 34.15
C GLU A 130 19.66 -50.34 34.92
N ASP A 131 20.37 -49.45 34.23
CA ASP A 131 21.00 -48.28 34.86
C ASP A 131 20.00 -47.29 35.47
N VAL A 132 18.84 -47.07 34.83
CA VAL A 132 17.79 -46.18 35.37
C VAL A 132 17.05 -46.86 36.52
N HIS A 133 16.80 -48.17 36.43
CA HIS A 133 16.17 -48.94 37.50
C HIS A 133 17.06 -48.99 38.75
N ASP A 134 18.35 -49.28 38.59
CA ASP A 134 19.32 -49.37 39.69
C ASP A 134 19.56 -48.01 40.36
N ALA A 135 19.43 -46.91 39.61
CA ALA A 135 19.55 -45.56 40.12
C ALA A 135 18.27 -45.03 40.82
N ALA A 136 17.13 -45.71 40.67
CA ALA A 136 15.86 -45.28 41.25
C ALA A 136 15.82 -45.57 42.76
N THR A 137 15.43 -44.57 43.55
CA THR A 137 15.36 -44.70 45.03
C THR A 137 13.94 -44.71 45.58
N GLY A 138 12.92 -44.79 44.72
CA GLY A 138 11.49 -44.76 45.07
C GLY A 138 10.64 -45.63 44.13
N ASP A 139 9.31 -45.48 44.18
CA ASP A 139 8.33 -46.25 43.39
C ASP A 139 8.27 -45.81 41.90
N LEU A 140 9.42 -45.85 41.21
CA LEU A 140 9.50 -45.57 39.78
C LEU A 140 8.93 -46.73 38.96
N ARG A 141 7.94 -46.45 38.10
CA ARG A 141 7.41 -47.46 37.16
C ARG A 141 8.13 -47.39 35.81
N LEU A 142 9.07 -48.31 35.59
CA LEU A 142 9.66 -48.52 34.26
C LEU A 142 8.76 -49.38 33.37
N MET A 143 8.50 -48.91 32.15
CA MET A 143 7.68 -49.61 31.16
C MET A 143 8.43 -49.68 29.83
N THR A 144 8.41 -50.86 29.20
CA THR A 144 8.91 -51.00 27.83
C THR A 144 7.77 -50.95 26.83
N VAL A 145 7.91 -50.09 25.83
CA VAL A 145 7.00 -49.97 24.69
C VAL A 145 7.70 -50.49 23.45
N VAL A 146 7.15 -51.53 22.84
CA VAL A 146 7.71 -52.16 21.64
C VAL A 146 6.87 -51.74 20.43
N SER A 147 7.54 -51.14 19.43
CA SER A 147 6.92 -50.87 18.14
C SER A 147 6.97 -52.13 17.28
N ASP A 148 5.83 -52.78 17.06
CA ASP A 148 5.75 -54.08 16.41
C ASP A 148 5.57 -53.94 14.88
N ALA A 149 6.64 -54.14 14.13
CA ALA A 149 6.63 -54.12 12.66
C ALA A 149 5.96 -55.35 12.02
N SER A 150 5.55 -56.34 12.81
CA SER A 150 5.03 -57.62 12.28
C SER A 150 3.53 -57.64 11.96
N VAL A 151 2.79 -56.56 12.30
CA VAL A 151 1.31 -56.57 12.34
C VAL A 151 0.63 -56.19 11.02
N HIS A 152 1.35 -55.66 10.01
CA HIS A 152 0.81 -55.41 8.66
C HIS A 152 1.65 -56.12 7.59
N ARG A 153 1.43 -57.43 7.43
CA ARG A 153 1.75 -58.13 6.17
C ARG A 153 0.46 -58.41 5.39
N PRO A 154 0.44 -58.19 4.07
CA PRO A 154 -0.68 -58.61 3.24
C PRO A 154 -0.88 -60.14 3.37
N PRO A 155 -2.12 -60.65 3.32
CA PRO A 155 -2.40 -62.07 3.46
C PRO A 155 -1.87 -62.83 2.24
N GLY A 156 -0.66 -63.39 2.34
CA GLY A 156 -0.04 -64.13 1.24
C GLY A 156 1.44 -64.48 1.44
N ASP A 157 2.19 -63.70 2.21
CA ASP A 157 3.59 -64.00 2.50
C ASP A 157 3.70 -65.04 3.63
N GLY A 158 4.32 -66.18 3.33
CA GLY A 158 4.57 -67.26 4.28
C GLY A 158 5.32 -66.83 5.55
N PRO A 159 5.45 -67.72 6.55
CA PRO A 159 6.03 -67.38 7.85
C PRO A 159 7.42 -66.75 7.68
N SER A 160 7.65 -65.63 8.38
CA SER A 160 8.95 -64.99 8.45
C SER A 160 10.03 -66.02 8.84
N PRO A 161 11.25 -66.00 8.26
CA PRO A 161 12.35 -66.84 8.72
C PRO A 161 12.78 -66.57 10.18
N LEU A 162 12.17 -65.57 10.83
CA LEU A 162 12.28 -65.31 12.27
C LEU A 162 11.39 -66.19 13.16
N GLY A 163 10.65 -67.14 12.59
CA GLY A 163 9.81 -68.10 13.34
C GLY A 163 10.56 -69.25 14.04
N ARG A 164 11.89 -69.21 14.19
CA ARG A 164 12.64 -70.22 14.96
C ARG A 164 13.69 -69.58 15.87
N ALA A 165 13.42 -69.69 17.17
CA ALA A 165 14.26 -69.38 18.32
C ALA A 165 14.59 -67.88 18.54
N GLY A 166 13.89 -67.27 19.51
CA GLY A 166 14.22 -65.97 20.11
C GLY A 166 13.44 -64.81 19.52
N ASP A 167 12.16 -64.66 19.92
CA ASP A 167 11.42 -63.41 19.72
C ASP A 167 12.19 -62.28 20.46
N PRO A 168 12.53 -61.14 19.81
CA PRO A 168 13.14 -60.00 20.50
C PRO A 168 12.37 -59.59 21.77
N ALA A 169 11.06 -59.87 21.83
CA ALA A 169 10.21 -59.63 22.99
C ALA A 169 10.53 -60.50 24.22
N GLU A 170 11.13 -61.69 24.06
CA GLU A 170 11.60 -62.53 25.19
C GLU A 170 12.95 -62.05 25.78
N ARG A 171 13.59 -61.04 25.16
CA ARG A 171 14.92 -60.53 25.57
C ARG A 171 14.92 -59.08 26.07
N VAL A 172 13.75 -58.49 26.24
CA VAL A 172 13.56 -57.19 26.89
C VAL A 172 13.74 -57.37 28.42
N PRO A 173 14.59 -56.59 29.11
CA PRO A 173 14.77 -56.71 30.56
C PRO A 173 13.52 -56.25 31.35
N GLY A 174 13.33 -56.83 32.54
CA GLY A 174 12.24 -56.48 33.49
C GLY A 174 10.98 -57.34 33.42
N THR A 175 11.00 -58.48 32.72
CA THR A 175 9.81 -59.27 32.34
C THR A 175 9.10 -60.05 33.45
N ASP A 176 9.51 -59.99 34.72
CA ASP A 176 8.87 -60.79 35.78
C ASP A 176 7.65 -60.09 36.46
N GLU A 177 7.50 -58.76 36.37
CA GLU A 177 6.39 -58.05 37.03
C GLU A 177 5.41 -57.33 36.10
N THR A 178 5.83 -56.86 34.91
CA THR A 178 4.90 -56.24 33.93
C THR A 178 5.28 -56.51 32.46
N PRO A 179 4.36 -57.08 31.64
CA PRO A 179 4.64 -57.38 30.23
C PRO A 179 4.76 -56.09 29.38
N PRO A 180 5.60 -56.10 28.32
CA PRO A 180 5.79 -54.94 27.45
C PRO A 180 4.51 -54.58 26.69
N ILE A 181 4.26 -53.29 26.52
CA ILE A 181 3.11 -52.81 25.73
C ILE A 181 3.51 -52.77 24.26
N ARG A 182 2.77 -53.48 23.43
CA ARG A 182 2.99 -53.52 21.98
C ARG A 182 2.11 -52.50 21.28
N ILE A 183 2.73 -51.61 20.52
CA ILE A 183 2.05 -50.66 19.64
C ILE A 183 2.27 -51.12 18.20
N PRO A 184 1.20 -51.39 17.43
CA PRO A 184 1.32 -51.72 16.01
C PRO A 184 2.09 -50.63 15.26
N HIS A 185 3.15 -51.02 14.54
CA HIS A 185 3.88 -50.10 13.70
C HIS A 185 3.26 -50.06 12.29
N ASP A 186 2.68 -48.91 11.94
CA ASP A 186 2.25 -48.60 10.59
C ASP A 186 3.27 -47.64 9.97
N ARG A 187 3.98 -48.10 8.94
CA ARG A 187 5.05 -47.35 8.30
C ARG A 187 4.52 -46.10 7.59
N GLU A 188 3.39 -46.20 6.90
CA GLU A 188 2.82 -45.07 6.16
C GLU A 188 2.38 -43.98 7.13
N ARG A 189 1.71 -44.35 8.24
CA ARG A 189 1.34 -43.40 9.29
C ARG A 189 2.55 -42.82 10.01
N ALA A 190 3.60 -43.60 10.25
CA ALA A 190 4.81 -43.13 10.90
C ALA A 190 5.57 -42.10 10.04
N GLU A 191 5.64 -42.34 8.73
CA GLU A 191 6.23 -41.40 7.75
C GLU A 191 5.40 -40.11 7.65
N GLN A 192 4.07 -40.21 7.70
CA GLN A 192 3.14 -39.08 7.67
C GLN A 192 2.85 -38.44 9.05
N ARG A 193 3.42 -39.01 10.13
CA ARG A 193 3.27 -38.57 11.54
C ARG A 193 1.81 -38.53 12.04
N ILE A 194 0.98 -39.48 11.65
CA ILE A 194 -0.46 -39.50 11.96
C ILE A 194 -0.74 -40.25 13.28
N LEU A 195 -1.67 -39.72 14.10
CA LEU A 195 -2.11 -40.40 15.32
C LEU A 195 -3.26 -41.37 15.02
N ALA A 196 -3.07 -42.66 15.36
CA ALA A 196 -4.10 -43.68 15.21
C ALA A 196 -5.40 -43.33 15.98
N LEU A 197 -5.28 -42.68 17.14
CA LEU A 197 -6.40 -42.21 17.96
C LEU A 197 -7.35 -41.26 17.20
N LEU A 198 -6.82 -40.51 16.22
CA LEU A 198 -7.58 -39.56 15.41
C LEU A 198 -7.94 -40.12 14.03
N ALA A 199 -7.17 -41.09 13.51
CA ALA A 199 -7.38 -41.67 12.18
C ALA A 199 -8.31 -42.89 12.19
N ASP A 200 -8.35 -43.67 13.27
CA ASP A 200 -9.02 -44.96 13.29
C ASP A 200 -10.25 -45.00 14.20
N PRO A 201 -11.22 -45.89 13.92
CA PRO A 201 -12.32 -46.16 14.83
C PRO A 201 -11.82 -46.70 16.20
N PRO A 202 -12.54 -46.42 17.30
CA PRO A 202 -12.19 -46.86 18.67
C PRO A 202 -11.90 -48.36 18.81
N GLY A 203 -12.53 -49.20 17.98
CA GLY A 203 -12.43 -50.65 18.06
C GLY A 203 -11.16 -51.26 17.44
N THR A 204 -10.32 -50.46 16.78
CA THR A 204 -9.11 -50.96 16.11
C THR A 204 -8.01 -51.34 17.11
N GLU A 205 -7.15 -52.29 16.74
CA GLU A 205 -6.07 -52.74 17.63
C GLU A 205 -5.05 -51.64 17.94
N ALA A 206 -4.79 -50.75 16.98
CA ALA A 206 -3.92 -49.59 17.18
C ALA A 206 -4.47 -48.66 18.26
N VAL A 207 -5.76 -48.31 18.21
CA VAL A 207 -6.40 -47.45 19.22
C VAL A 207 -6.42 -48.12 20.59
N ARG A 208 -6.80 -49.41 20.66
CA ARG A 208 -6.77 -50.18 21.92
C ARG A 208 -5.37 -50.25 22.54
N ALA A 209 -4.32 -50.37 21.72
CA ALA A 209 -2.95 -50.39 22.20
C ALA A 209 -2.53 -49.05 22.84
N TYR A 210 -2.92 -47.91 22.24
CA TYR A 210 -2.68 -46.60 22.82
C TYR A 210 -3.48 -46.37 24.11
N LEU A 211 -4.75 -46.80 24.17
CA LEU A 211 -5.54 -46.71 25.40
C LEU A 211 -4.90 -47.51 26.54
N ARG A 212 -4.49 -48.76 26.28
CA ARG A 212 -3.79 -49.58 27.29
C ARG A 212 -2.49 -48.93 27.77
N LEU A 213 -1.78 -48.22 26.89
CA LEU A 213 -0.58 -47.48 27.27
C LEU A 213 -0.94 -46.33 28.23
N VAL A 214 -1.93 -45.52 27.88
CA VAL A 214 -2.35 -44.38 28.72
C VAL A 214 -2.87 -44.87 30.07
N GLU A 215 -3.76 -45.87 30.09
CA GLU A 215 -4.29 -46.48 31.33
C GLU A 215 -3.18 -47.02 32.24
N ARG A 216 -2.06 -47.49 31.66
CA ARG A 216 -0.90 -47.96 32.42
C ARG A 216 -0.09 -46.82 33.04
N ILE A 217 0.02 -45.69 32.32
CA ILE A 217 0.72 -44.48 32.78
C ILE A 217 -0.14 -43.78 33.84
N THR A 218 -1.41 -43.54 33.57
CA THR A 218 -2.29 -42.75 34.46
C THR A 218 -2.87 -43.58 35.60
N GLY A 219 -3.00 -44.90 35.44
CA GLY A 219 -3.69 -45.77 36.38
C GLY A 219 -5.22 -45.67 36.32
N GLU A 220 -5.77 -44.88 35.41
CA GLU A 220 -7.20 -44.64 35.27
C GLU A 220 -7.72 -45.16 33.91
N PRO A 221 -8.90 -45.81 33.89
CA PRO A 221 -9.52 -46.23 32.64
C PRO A 221 -9.78 -45.02 31.74
N THR A 222 -9.30 -45.09 30.50
CA THR A 222 -9.27 -43.94 29.59
C THR A 222 -10.15 -44.20 28.38
N ALA A 223 -11.00 -43.24 28.02
CA ALA A 223 -11.86 -43.32 26.85
C ALA A 223 -11.22 -42.67 25.61
N VAL A 224 -11.65 -43.11 24.42
CA VAL A 224 -11.27 -42.43 23.16
C VAL A 224 -11.94 -41.06 23.12
N PRO A 225 -11.23 -39.99 22.69
CA PRO A 225 -11.83 -38.68 22.48
C PRO A 225 -13.08 -38.76 21.60
N GLU A 226 -14.12 -38.00 21.94
CA GLU A 226 -15.31 -37.90 21.09
C GLU A 226 -14.96 -37.14 19.81
N LEU A 227 -14.79 -37.88 18.71
CA LEU A 227 -14.60 -37.35 17.37
C LEU A 227 -15.68 -37.93 16.46
N SER A 228 -16.44 -37.06 15.80
CA SER A 228 -17.46 -37.49 14.83
C SER A 228 -16.82 -38.21 13.65
N ASP A 229 -17.56 -39.11 13.00
CA ASP A 229 -17.06 -39.82 11.83
C ASP A 229 -16.69 -38.86 10.70
N ALA A 230 -17.43 -37.76 10.53
CA ALA A 230 -17.10 -36.71 9.58
C ALA A 230 -15.74 -36.04 9.86
N ALA A 231 -15.45 -35.69 11.13
CA ALA A 231 -14.17 -35.10 11.49
C ALA A 231 -13.01 -36.09 11.36
N ARG A 232 -13.25 -37.38 11.61
CA ARG A 232 -12.28 -38.46 11.39
C ARG A 232 -11.94 -38.61 9.91
N THR A 233 -12.94 -38.59 9.04
CA THR A 233 -12.76 -38.64 7.58
C THR A 233 -11.96 -37.45 7.07
N GLU A 234 -12.29 -36.22 7.52
CA GLU A 234 -11.55 -35.02 7.14
C GLU A 234 -10.08 -35.06 7.61
N TYR A 235 -9.82 -35.57 8.82
CA TYR A 235 -8.46 -35.81 9.28
C TYR A 235 -7.72 -36.82 8.39
N ARG A 236 -8.35 -37.94 8.00
CA ARG A 236 -7.74 -38.94 7.11
C ARG A 236 -7.41 -38.35 5.73
N ARG A 237 -8.31 -37.54 5.17
CA ARG A 237 -8.09 -36.82 3.90
C ARG A 237 -6.92 -35.84 3.97
N ALA A 238 -6.86 -35.00 5.01
CA ALA A 238 -5.81 -33.98 5.16
C ALA A 238 -4.39 -34.53 5.32
N PHE A 239 -4.26 -35.83 5.65
CA PHE A 239 -3.00 -36.53 5.74
C PHE A 239 -2.80 -37.60 4.64
N GLY A 240 -3.67 -37.66 3.63
CA GLY A 240 -3.51 -38.52 2.46
C GLY A 240 -3.78 -40.02 2.71
N LEU A 241 -4.53 -40.35 3.76
CA LEU A 241 -4.99 -41.73 4.02
C LEU A 241 -6.26 -42.10 3.24
N GLU A 242 -6.98 -41.10 2.73
CA GLU A 242 -8.19 -41.24 1.91
C GLU A 242 -8.20 -40.19 0.80
N GLU A 243 -8.88 -40.49 -0.32
CA GLU A 243 -9.08 -39.53 -1.40
C GLU A 243 -9.92 -38.32 -0.95
N LEU A 244 -9.58 -37.15 -1.50
CA LEU A 244 -10.34 -35.92 -1.28
C LEU A 244 -11.76 -36.09 -1.85
N GLY A 245 -12.76 -36.19 -0.98
CA GLY A 245 -14.16 -36.24 -1.36
C GLY A 245 -14.71 -34.88 -1.83
N GLU A 246 -16.03 -34.78 -1.95
CA GLU A 246 -16.68 -33.51 -2.27
C GLU A 246 -16.46 -32.48 -1.15
N PRO A 247 -16.28 -31.18 -1.50
CA PRO A 247 -16.11 -30.13 -0.51
C PRO A 247 -17.35 -30.00 0.38
N ARG A 248 -17.14 -29.73 1.67
CA ARG A 248 -18.24 -29.48 2.60
C ARG A 248 -18.77 -28.05 2.41
N PRO A 249 -20.06 -27.83 2.09
CA PRO A 249 -20.61 -26.48 1.96
C PRO A 249 -20.68 -25.80 3.34
N VAL A 250 -20.13 -24.58 3.43
CA VAL A 250 -20.17 -23.75 4.64
C VAL A 250 -20.70 -22.37 4.27
N THR A 251 -21.78 -21.94 4.91
CA THR A 251 -22.36 -20.60 4.67
C THR A 251 -21.95 -19.67 5.81
N VAL A 252 -21.26 -18.59 5.49
CA VAL A 252 -20.82 -17.55 6.42
C VAL A 252 -21.80 -16.37 6.36
N VAL A 253 -22.64 -16.26 7.38
CA VAL A 253 -23.64 -15.21 7.53
C VAL A 253 -23.04 -14.02 8.26
N HIS A 254 -23.20 -12.81 7.70
CA HIS A 254 -22.59 -11.61 8.25
C HIS A 254 -23.45 -10.35 8.01
N ALA A 255 -23.29 -9.33 8.86
CA ALA A 255 -23.76 -7.98 8.55
C ALA A 255 -22.80 -7.28 7.57
N TRP A 256 -23.21 -6.18 6.94
CA TRP A 256 -22.33 -5.44 6.02
C TRP A 256 -21.02 -5.00 6.68
N SER A 257 -21.08 -4.48 7.91
CA SER A 257 -19.89 -4.03 8.64
C SER A 257 -18.91 -5.16 8.96
N ASP A 258 -19.38 -6.40 9.00
CA ASP A 258 -18.58 -7.60 9.25
C ASP A 258 -17.96 -8.18 7.97
N ARG A 259 -18.11 -7.50 6.82
CA ARG A 259 -17.69 -8.06 5.53
C ARG A 259 -16.21 -8.47 5.48
N ARG A 260 -15.31 -7.69 6.10
CA ARG A 260 -13.89 -8.05 6.18
C ARG A 260 -13.64 -9.32 7.00
N TRP A 261 -14.40 -9.49 8.09
CA TRP A 261 -14.36 -10.73 8.88
C TRP A 261 -14.86 -11.91 8.05
N ALA A 262 -15.94 -11.74 7.30
CA ALA A 262 -16.47 -12.77 6.41
C ALA A 262 -15.46 -13.16 5.31
N ASP A 263 -14.80 -12.18 4.68
CA ASP A 263 -13.74 -12.43 3.69
C ASP A 263 -12.59 -13.22 4.32
N TRP A 264 -12.11 -12.81 5.49
CA TRP A 264 -11.02 -13.49 6.19
C TRP A 264 -11.39 -14.91 6.63
N VAL A 265 -12.60 -15.11 7.16
CA VAL A 265 -13.12 -16.44 7.53
C VAL A 265 -13.18 -17.35 6.31
N CYS A 266 -13.76 -16.88 5.20
CA CYS A 266 -13.80 -17.65 3.96
C CYS A 266 -12.39 -18.01 3.47
N ASP A 267 -11.47 -17.03 3.45
CA ASP A 267 -10.06 -17.21 3.07
C ASP A 267 -9.41 -18.35 3.89
N ARG A 268 -9.55 -18.32 5.22
CA ARG A 268 -9.03 -19.39 6.10
C ARG A 268 -9.70 -20.74 5.85
N LEU A 269 -10.98 -20.78 5.51
CA LEU A 269 -11.69 -22.04 5.24
C LEU A 269 -11.28 -22.67 3.89
N THR A 270 -10.84 -21.88 2.90
CA THR A 270 -10.31 -22.43 1.63
C THR A 270 -9.02 -23.21 1.76
N GLU A 271 -8.30 -23.06 2.89
CA GLU A 271 -7.12 -23.87 3.23
C GLU A 271 -7.49 -25.32 3.62
N THR A 272 -8.78 -25.62 3.76
CA THR A 272 -9.36 -26.92 4.14
C THR A 272 -10.21 -27.51 3.01
N ASN A 273 -10.84 -28.67 3.19
CA ASN A 273 -11.78 -29.26 2.22
C ASN A 273 -13.21 -28.64 2.29
N ALA A 274 -13.33 -27.38 2.68
CA ALA A 274 -14.61 -26.66 2.72
C ALA A 274 -14.86 -25.86 1.43
N ASP A 275 -16.13 -25.66 1.07
CA ASP A 275 -16.60 -24.69 0.06
C ASP A 275 -17.33 -23.54 0.78
N PRO A 276 -16.60 -22.53 1.29
CA PRO A 276 -17.20 -21.43 2.03
C PRO A 276 -17.89 -20.43 1.08
N ARG A 277 -19.12 -20.05 1.42
CA ARG A 277 -19.91 -19.03 0.71
C ARG A 277 -20.36 -17.94 1.67
N ARG A 278 -20.21 -16.69 1.27
CA ARG A 278 -20.71 -15.54 2.04
C ARG A 278 -22.21 -15.36 1.77
N ALA A 279 -22.96 -15.01 2.80
CA ALA A 279 -24.37 -14.68 2.69
C ALA A 279 -24.73 -13.53 3.65
N GLY A 280 -25.72 -12.72 3.26
CA GLY A 280 -26.27 -11.71 4.14
C GLY A 280 -27.21 -12.31 5.19
N VAL A 281 -27.76 -11.43 6.03
CA VAL A 281 -28.59 -11.79 7.20
C VAL A 281 -29.85 -12.57 6.82
N GLU A 282 -30.35 -12.37 5.59
CA GLU A 282 -31.48 -13.11 5.02
C GLU A 282 -31.29 -14.62 4.93
N ALA A 283 -30.05 -15.12 4.91
CA ALA A 283 -29.77 -16.55 4.89
C ALA A 283 -30.09 -17.26 6.23
N LEU A 284 -30.40 -16.51 7.29
CA LEU A 284 -30.92 -17.07 8.54
C LEU A 284 -32.38 -17.51 8.44
N ALA A 285 -33.11 -17.06 7.40
CA ALA A 285 -34.45 -17.55 7.14
C ALA A 285 -34.39 -18.86 6.34
N PRO A 286 -35.21 -19.87 6.66
CA PRO A 286 -35.30 -21.07 5.83
C PRO A 286 -35.76 -20.68 4.41
N PRO A 287 -35.10 -21.14 3.33
CA PRO A 287 -35.50 -20.83 1.97
C PRO A 287 -36.91 -21.33 1.69
N ALA A 288 -37.77 -20.49 1.09
CA ALA A 288 -39.13 -20.91 0.74
C ALA A 288 -39.08 -22.06 -0.29
N GLY A 289 -39.51 -23.26 0.10
CA GLY A 289 -39.67 -24.42 -0.78
C GLY A 289 -38.48 -25.37 -0.91
N THR A 290 -37.58 -25.44 0.10
CA THR A 290 -36.47 -26.42 0.10
C THR A 290 -36.96 -27.84 0.41
N ASP A 291 -36.30 -28.84 -0.20
CA ASP A 291 -36.51 -30.27 0.04
C ASP A 291 -36.19 -30.59 1.52
N PRO A 292 -37.14 -31.10 2.32
CA PRO A 292 -36.92 -31.43 3.73
C PRO A 292 -35.86 -32.52 3.96
N ASP A 293 -35.47 -33.27 2.92
CA ASP A 293 -34.45 -34.31 2.98
C ASP A 293 -33.04 -33.83 2.56
N ALA A 294 -32.86 -32.56 2.16
CA ALA A 294 -31.54 -32.01 1.84
C ALA A 294 -30.72 -31.77 3.11
N GLU A 295 -29.49 -32.29 3.15
CA GLU A 295 -28.58 -32.09 4.29
C GLU A 295 -28.29 -30.59 4.46
N PRO A 296 -28.57 -29.98 5.63
CA PRO A 296 -28.45 -28.55 5.80
C PRO A 296 -26.98 -28.11 5.72
N PRO A 297 -26.67 -27.00 5.02
CA PRO A 297 -25.31 -26.47 4.97
C PRO A 297 -24.88 -26.01 6.37
N VAL A 298 -23.60 -26.18 6.70
CA VAL A 298 -23.08 -25.71 7.99
C VAL A 298 -23.11 -24.20 8.04
N LEU A 299 -23.81 -23.65 9.02
CA LEU A 299 -23.93 -22.20 9.21
C LEU A 299 -22.87 -21.67 10.19
N VAL A 300 -22.10 -20.69 9.73
CA VAL A 300 -21.20 -19.87 10.56
C VAL A 300 -21.77 -18.47 10.62
N VAL A 301 -22.22 -18.02 11.79
CA VAL A 301 -22.83 -16.69 11.95
C VAL A 301 -21.85 -15.76 12.66
N LEU A 302 -21.45 -14.67 12.01
CA LEU A 302 -20.60 -13.64 12.59
C LEU A 302 -21.45 -12.69 13.44
N VAL A 303 -21.45 -12.89 14.75
CA VAL A 303 -22.26 -12.12 15.69
C VAL A 303 -21.49 -10.88 16.13
N SER A 304 -21.90 -9.73 15.62
CA SER A 304 -21.40 -8.40 16.01
C SER A 304 -22.52 -7.55 16.60
N ARG A 305 -22.16 -6.39 17.16
CA ARG A 305 -23.17 -5.40 17.63
C ARG A 305 -24.09 -4.95 16.49
N ASP A 306 -23.56 -4.84 15.28
CA ASP A 306 -24.32 -4.39 14.11
C ASP A 306 -25.29 -5.46 13.62
N LEU A 307 -24.86 -6.73 13.58
CA LEU A 307 -25.77 -7.85 13.25
C LEU A 307 -26.92 -7.92 14.26
N LEU A 308 -26.61 -7.84 15.56
CA LEU A 308 -27.62 -7.87 16.62
C LEU A 308 -28.62 -6.70 16.54
N ALA A 309 -28.21 -5.54 16.03
CA ALA A 309 -29.10 -4.42 15.79
C ALA A 309 -30.01 -4.63 14.55
N GLU A 310 -29.60 -5.45 13.59
CA GLU A 310 -30.36 -5.73 12.36
C GLU A 310 -31.42 -6.83 12.55
N LEU A 311 -31.13 -7.85 13.37
CA LEU A 311 -32.00 -9.03 13.54
C LEU A 311 -33.45 -8.70 13.98
N PRO A 312 -33.71 -7.89 15.04
CA PRO A 312 -35.07 -7.59 15.47
C PRO A 312 -35.89 -6.84 14.40
N ARG A 313 -35.22 -6.03 13.56
CA ARG A 313 -35.89 -5.26 12.49
C ARG A 313 -36.41 -6.17 11.38
N ARG A 314 -35.78 -7.34 11.19
CA ARG A 314 -36.16 -8.32 10.18
C ARG A 314 -36.98 -9.48 10.73
N GLY A 315 -37.20 -9.54 12.05
CA GLY A 315 -37.91 -10.64 12.70
C GLY A 315 -37.17 -11.99 12.59
N LEU A 316 -35.84 -11.96 12.51
CA LEU A 316 -34.98 -13.14 12.37
C LEU A 316 -34.33 -13.51 13.71
N GLY A 317 -34.19 -14.81 13.97
CA GLY A 317 -33.49 -15.36 15.13
C GLY A 317 -32.11 -15.93 14.75
N ILE A 318 -31.24 -16.11 15.74
CA ILE A 318 -29.95 -16.81 15.59
C ILE A 318 -30.16 -18.24 16.07
N ASP A 319 -30.33 -19.22 15.18
CA ASP A 319 -30.17 -20.64 15.54
C ASP A 319 -29.25 -21.39 14.55
N PRO A 320 -27.92 -21.25 14.67
CA PRO A 320 -26.95 -21.86 13.75
C PRO A 320 -26.08 -22.95 14.40
N ASP A 321 -25.41 -23.74 13.54
CA ASP A 321 -24.40 -24.72 13.95
C ASP A 321 -23.19 -24.11 14.68
N LEU A 322 -22.78 -22.87 14.36
CA LEU A 322 -21.67 -22.14 14.99
C LEU A 322 -21.87 -20.61 14.93
N ALA A 323 -21.69 -19.93 16.07
CA ALA A 323 -21.66 -18.47 16.21
C ALA A 323 -20.25 -17.96 16.56
N VAL A 324 -19.74 -17.00 15.80
CA VAL A 324 -18.44 -16.34 16.04
C VAL A 324 -18.69 -14.96 16.62
N LEU A 325 -18.26 -14.72 17.85
CA LEU A 325 -18.52 -13.50 18.61
C LEU A 325 -17.45 -12.43 18.30
N LEU A 326 -17.91 -11.30 17.74
CA LEU A 326 -17.11 -10.14 17.36
C LEU A 326 -17.45 -8.94 18.26
N ASP A 327 -16.61 -8.64 19.25
CA ASP A 327 -16.79 -7.52 20.20
C ASP A 327 -18.17 -7.48 20.91
N VAL A 328 -18.69 -8.67 21.23
CA VAL A 328 -19.97 -8.90 21.90
C VAL A 328 -19.87 -9.96 23.00
N ASP A 329 -20.82 -9.94 23.94
CA ASP A 329 -20.92 -10.89 25.05
C ASP A 329 -21.67 -12.17 24.60
N ALA A 330 -21.15 -13.35 24.96
CA ALA A 330 -21.75 -14.64 24.67
C ALA A 330 -23.20 -14.79 25.15
N ARG A 331 -23.62 -14.05 26.19
CA ARG A 331 -25.01 -14.04 26.70
C ARG A 331 -26.03 -13.51 25.68
N GLN A 332 -25.58 -12.87 24.61
CA GLN A 332 -26.44 -12.33 23.54
C GLN A 332 -26.79 -13.39 22.48
N VAL A 333 -26.25 -14.61 22.61
CA VAL A 333 -26.50 -15.74 21.71
C VAL A 333 -27.22 -16.85 22.48
N PRO A 334 -28.11 -17.66 21.85
CA PRO A 334 -28.78 -18.76 22.55
C PRO A 334 -27.81 -19.77 23.15
N GLU A 335 -28.16 -20.34 24.31
CA GLU A 335 -27.33 -21.30 25.05
C GLU A 335 -26.99 -22.57 24.26
N ALA A 336 -27.80 -22.93 23.26
CA ALA A 336 -27.58 -24.11 22.43
C ALA A 336 -26.51 -23.92 21.33
N SER A 337 -26.14 -22.67 21.01
CA SER A 337 -25.19 -22.39 19.93
C SER A 337 -23.74 -22.64 20.38
N ARG A 338 -22.93 -23.28 19.54
CA ARG A 338 -21.47 -23.29 19.72
C ARG A 338 -20.95 -21.86 19.52
N THR A 339 -20.16 -21.33 20.45
CA THR A 339 -19.63 -19.96 20.38
C THR A 339 -18.11 -19.94 20.26
N LEU A 340 -17.58 -18.98 19.48
CA LEU A 340 -16.15 -18.71 19.34
C LEU A 340 -15.86 -17.23 19.59
N GLU A 341 -15.14 -16.92 20.67
CA GLU A 341 -14.70 -15.56 20.98
C GLU A 341 -13.37 -15.20 20.29
N VAL A 342 -13.32 -14.00 19.73
CA VAL A 342 -12.14 -13.43 19.03
C VAL A 342 -11.26 -12.56 19.94
N GLY A 343 -11.84 -11.93 20.98
CA GLY A 343 -11.17 -10.91 21.78
C GLY A 343 -9.82 -11.34 22.39
N GLY A 344 -8.75 -10.58 22.11
CA GLY A 344 -7.41 -10.78 22.69
C GLY A 344 -6.60 -11.96 22.12
N ARG A 345 -7.06 -12.57 21.02
CA ARG A 345 -6.41 -13.73 20.40
C ARG A 345 -5.70 -13.35 19.10
N SER A 346 -4.65 -14.10 18.73
CA SER A 346 -3.97 -13.90 17.44
C SER A 346 -4.81 -14.45 16.28
N ALA A 347 -4.61 -13.91 15.07
CA ALA A 347 -5.29 -14.38 13.86
C ALA A 347 -5.15 -15.90 13.64
N ALA A 348 -3.94 -16.43 13.87
CA ALA A 348 -3.68 -17.87 13.78
C ALA A 348 -4.50 -18.69 14.79
N ALA A 349 -4.60 -18.21 16.04
CA ALA A 349 -5.37 -18.91 17.09
C ALA A 349 -6.89 -18.91 16.80
N VAL A 350 -7.41 -17.80 16.27
CA VAL A 350 -8.81 -17.68 15.86
C VAL A 350 -9.10 -18.61 14.68
N ALA A 351 -8.24 -18.61 13.66
CA ALA A 351 -8.37 -19.48 12.49
C ALA A 351 -8.33 -20.97 12.88
N GLY A 352 -7.37 -21.36 13.74
CA GLY A 352 -7.28 -22.73 14.24
C GLY A 352 -8.53 -23.16 15.00
N SER A 353 -9.04 -22.31 15.89
CA SER A 353 -10.24 -22.62 16.67
C SER A 353 -11.52 -22.66 15.82
N LEU A 354 -11.64 -21.79 14.82
CA LEU A 354 -12.74 -21.84 13.85
C LEU A 354 -12.76 -23.19 13.12
N LYS A 355 -11.62 -23.60 12.54
CA LYS A 355 -11.50 -24.87 11.81
C LYS A 355 -11.81 -26.06 12.71
N LEU A 356 -11.26 -26.07 13.93
CA LEU A 356 -11.51 -27.11 14.94
C LEU A 356 -12.98 -27.22 15.33
N SER A 357 -13.66 -26.10 15.57
CA SER A 357 -15.10 -26.09 15.92
C SER A 357 -15.99 -26.63 14.80
N LEU A 358 -15.53 -26.54 13.55
CA LEU A 358 -16.20 -27.08 12.37
C LEU A 358 -15.76 -28.51 12.02
N GLY A 359 -14.74 -29.05 12.69
CA GLY A 359 -14.14 -30.35 12.39
C GLY A 359 -13.32 -30.35 11.09
N LEU A 360 -12.76 -29.21 10.69
CA LEU A 360 -11.97 -29.03 9.47
C LEU A 360 -10.46 -29.05 9.79
N VAL A 361 -9.66 -29.53 8.83
CA VAL A 361 -8.20 -29.64 8.94
C VAL A 361 -7.55 -29.08 7.67
N ASP A 362 -6.40 -28.42 7.82
CA ASP A 362 -5.66 -27.84 6.70
C ASP A 362 -5.16 -28.91 5.72
N LEU A 363 -5.43 -28.66 4.44
CA LEU A 363 -4.90 -29.46 3.34
C LEU A 363 -3.44 -29.09 3.05
N PRO A 364 -2.61 -30.06 2.62
CA PRO A 364 -1.29 -29.80 2.09
C PRO A 364 -1.34 -28.76 0.96
N PRO A 365 -0.34 -27.87 0.80
CA PRO A 365 -0.36 -26.81 -0.21
C PRO A 365 -0.65 -27.28 -1.64
N GLY A 366 -0.21 -28.49 -2.02
CA GLY A 366 -0.46 -29.07 -3.35
C GLY A 366 -1.87 -29.61 -3.56
N ASP A 367 -2.60 -29.88 -2.48
CA ASP A 367 -3.96 -30.46 -2.49
C ASP A 367 -5.04 -29.40 -2.27
N ARG A 368 -4.65 -28.14 -1.99
CA ARG A 368 -5.58 -27.02 -1.84
C ARG A 368 -6.25 -26.75 -3.18
N ARG A 369 -7.57 -26.92 -3.22
CA ARG A 369 -8.39 -26.66 -4.42
C ARG A 369 -8.32 -25.18 -4.86
N ARG A 370 -8.11 -24.27 -3.92
CA ARG A 370 -7.93 -22.83 -4.16
C ARG A 370 -6.72 -22.34 -3.37
N VAL A 371 -5.78 -21.69 -4.03
CA VAL A 371 -4.76 -20.88 -3.38
C VAL A 371 -5.21 -19.43 -3.51
N PRO A 372 -5.58 -18.75 -2.42
CA PRO A 372 -5.98 -17.35 -2.49
C PRO A 372 -4.77 -16.54 -2.95
N VAL A 373 -4.94 -15.87 -4.09
CA VAL A 373 -3.89 -15.05 -4.69
C VAL A 373 -3.76 -13.71 -3.96
N PHE A 374 -4.85 -13.25 -3.33
CA PHE A 374 -4.88 -12.14 -2.38
C PHE A 374 -5.12 -12.67 -0.96
N PRO A 375 -4.09 -12.69 -0.08
CA PRO A 375 -4.28 -13.10 1.31
C PRO A 375 -4.94 -11.98 2.13
N VAL A 376 -6.17 -12.23 2.61
CA VAL A 376 -6.97 -11.23 3.36
C VAL A 376 -6.37 -11.01 4.76
N ARG A 377 -6.27 -9.75 5.22
CA ARG A 377 -5.82 -9.44 6.59
C ARG A 377 -6.83 -9.96 7.61
N CYS A 378 -6.36 -10.40 8.77
CA CYS A 378 -7.27 -10.48 9.90
C CYS A 378 -7.70 -9.07 10.30
N PRO A 379 -9.01 -8.78 10.39
CA PRO A 379 -9.47 -7.49 10.88
C PRO A 379 -8.98 -7.25 12.31
N GLY A 380 -8.53 -6.02 12.60
CA GLY A 380 -7.97 -5.64 13.91
C GLY A 380 -6.46 -5.82 14.06
N GLU A 381 -5.77 -6.47 13.11
CA GLU A 381 -4.30 -6.41 13.06
C GLU A 381 -3.83 -5.03 12.57
N PRO A 382 -2.79 -4.44 13.19
CA PRO A 382 -2.25 -3.16 12.73
C PRO A 382 -1.74 -3.28 11.28
N ALA A 383 -2.09 -2.31 10.46
CA ALA A 383 -1.64 -2.18 9.08
C ALA A 383 -0.88 -0.87 8.93
N ASP A 384 0.44 -0.97 8.66
CA ASP A 384 1.25 0.19 8.26
C ASP A 384 1.07 0.40 6.75
N VAL A 385 -0.11 0.92 6.37
CA VAL A 385 -0.47 1.13 4.96
C VAL A 385 0.32 2.29 4.37
N VAL A 386 0.96 2.07 3.23
CA VAL A 386 1.55 3.14 2.41
C VAL A 386 0.48 3.67 1.47
N ASP A 387 -0.04 4.86 1.74
CA ASP A 387 -1.06 5.45 0.88
C ASP A 387 -0.82 6.91 0.55
N ASN A 388 -1.50 7.37 -0.52
CA ASN A 388 -1.65 8.79 -0.80
C ASN A 388 -3.11 9.27 -0.71
N VAL A 389 -3.98 8.50 -0.06
CA VAL A 389 -5.43 8.70 -0.07
C VAL A 389 -5.85 9.51 1.14
N ALA A 390 -6.11 10.80 0.91
CA ALA A 390 -6.77 11.61 1.91
C ALA A 390 -8.29 11.55 1.72
N LEU A 391 -8.93 10.59 2.40
CA LEU A 391 -10.39 10.45 2.36
C LEU A 391 -11.06 11.66 3.06
N PRO A 392 -12.11 12.25 2.47
CA PRO A 392 -12.87 13.31 3.12
C PRO A 392 -13.57 12.81 4.41
N VAL A 393 -14.06 13.74 5.24
CA VAL A 393 -14.89 13.40 6.41
C VAL A 393 -16.06 12.54 5.95
N HIS A 394 -16.29 11.40 6.62
CA HIS A 394 -17.33 10.45 6.24
C HIS A 394 -18.70 11.15 6.21
N ARG A 395 -19.30 11.18 5.02
CA ARG A 395 -20.69 11.61 4.80
C ARG A 395 -21.56 10.38 4.64
N PRO A 396 -22.89 10.47 4.85
CA PRO A 396 -23.79 9.37 4.56
C PRO A 396 -23.58 8.85 3.13
N PHE A 397 -23.17 7.59 3.02
CA PHE A 397 -23.15 6.84 1.78
C PHE A 397 -24.39 5.95 1.75
N VAL A 398 -25.29 6.25 0.81
CA VAL A 398 -26.62 5.63 0.72
C VAL A 398 -26.76 4.96 -0.65
N GLY A 399 -27.41 3.80 -0.66
CA GLY A 399 -27.49 2.94 -1.83
C GLY A 399 -26.15 2.29 -2.19
N ARG A 400 -26.17 1.41 -3.19
CA ARG A 400 -24.98 0.82 -3.86
C ARG A 400 -24.06 -0.06 -3.02
N ARG A 401 -24.54 -0.57 -1.88
CA ARG A 401 -23.84 -1.64 -1.15
C ARG A 401 -23.59 -2.85 -2.05
N ASP A 402 -24.57 -3.22 -2.87
CA ASP A 402 -24.45 -4.30 -3.85
C ASP A 402 -23.30 -4.07 -4.84
N ARG A 403 -23.02 -2.81 -5.21
CA ARG A 403 -21.89 -2.46 -6.08
C ARG A 403 -20.55 -2.58 -5.35
N LEU A 404 -20.48 -2.20 -4.06
CA LEU A 404 -19.29 -2.43 -3.24
C LEU A 404 -19.03 -3.93 -3.03
N THR A 405 -20.08 -4.72 -2.83
CA THR A 405 -20.04 -6.18 -2.77
C THR A 405 -19.51 -6.76 -4.09
N ASP A 406 -20.06 -6.36 -5.24
CA ASP A 406 -19.59 -6.79 -6.57
C ASP A 406 -18.11 -6.45 -6.82
N ILE A 407 -17.68 -5.21 -6.48
CA ILE A 407 -16.25 -4.84 -6.55
C ILE A 407 -15.42 -5.78 -5.69
N ARG A 408 -15.82 -6.00 -4.44
CA ARG A 408 -15.05 -6.81 -3.50
C ARG A 408 -14.97 -8.27 -3.91
N ASP A 409 -16.10 -8.87 -4.29
CA ASP A 409 -16.17 -10.26 -4.73
C ASP A 409 -15.29 -10.49 -5.97
N ARG A 410 -15.39 -9.64 -6.99
CA ARG A 410 -14.59 -9.81 -8.21
C ARG A 410 -13.09 -9.63 -7.98
N LEU A 411 -12.68 -8.67 -7.15
CA LEU A 411 -11.27 -8.48 -6.84
C LEU A 411 -10.68 -9.68 -6.07
N LEU A 412 -11.46 -10.28 -5.16
CA LEU A 412 -11.03 -11.49 -4.44
C LEU A 412 -11.05 -12.76 -5.31
N GLU A 413 -11.95 -12.85 -6.30
CA GLU A 413 -12.04 -13.99 -7.22
C GLU A 413 -11.03 -13.93 -8.37
N ARG A 414 -10.77 -12.74 -8.93
CA ARG A 414 -9.91 -12.48 -10.08
C ARG A 414 -8.68 -11.69 -9.64
N SER A 415 -7.65 -12.38 -9.19
CA SER A 415 -6.46 -11.73 -8.63
C SER A 415 -5.26 -11.78 -9.59
N ARG A 416 -5.41 -11.25 -10.80
CA ARG A 416 -4.25 -10.85 -11.60
C ARG A 416 -4.35 -9.36 -11.88
N ALA A 417 -3.20 -8.68 -11.81
CA ALA A 417 -3.10 -7.24 -12.04
C ALA A 417 -3.51 -6.80 -13.47
N ASP A 418 -3.56 -7.74 -14.43
CA ASP A 418 -3.90 -7.52 -15.84
C ASP A 418 -5.40 -7.25 -16.09
N GLU A 419 -6.30 -7.56 -15.13
CA GLU A 419 -7.74 -7.35 -15.27
C GLU A 419 -8.28 -6.31 -14.26
N PRO A 420 -8.18 -5.00 -14.56
CA PRO A 420 -8.69 -3.96 -13.68
C PRO A 420 -10.22 -3.99 -13.54
N TYR A 421 -10.73 -3.72 -12.34
CA TYR A 421 -12.16 -3.51 -12.15
C TYR A 421 -12.57 -2.14 -12.70
N LEU A 422 -13.45 -2.14 -13.69
CA LEU A 422 -13.91 -0.92 -14.35
C LEU A 422 -15.21 -0.39 -13.73
N VAL A 423 -15.19 0.84 -13.24
CA VAL A 423 -16.36 1.60 -12.78
C VAL A 423 -16.69 2.67 -13.81
N THR A 424 -17.72 2.45 -14.63
CA THR A 424 -18.20 3.41 -15.64
C THR A 424 -19.48 4.10 -15.23
N GLY A 425 -19.84 5.18 -15.93
CA GLY A 425 -21.10 5.91 -15.75
C GLY A 425 -20.99 7.41 -16.03
N PRO A 426 -22.11 8.13 -16.16
CA PRO A 426 -22.14 9.56 -16.45
C PRO A 426 -21.43 10.43 -15.39
N PRO A 427 -21.06 11.68 -15.72
CA PRO A 427 -20.52 12.64 -14.76
C PRO A 427 -21.48 12.84 -13.56
N GLY A 428 -20.93 13.05 -12.36
CA GLY A 428 -21.73 13.26 -11.15
C GLY A 428 -22.43 12.00 -10.60
N SER A 429 -22.32 10.84 -11.27
CA SER A 429 -22.94 9.61 -10.78
C SER A 429 -22.27 9.04 -9.53
N GLY A 430 -21.13 9.55 -9.06
CA GLY A 430 -20.49 9.09 -7.82
C GLY A 430 -19.52 7.92 -7.97
N LYS A 431 -18.91 7.73 -9.15
CA LYS A 431 -17.86 6.71 -9.40
C LYS A 431 -16.67 6.86 -8.44
N THR A 432 -16.10 8.06 -8.37
CA THR A 432 -15.01 8.44 -7.47
C THR A 432 -15.39 8.19 -6.01
N THR A 433 -16.62 8.54 -5.62
CA THR A 433 -17.13 8.29 -4.26
C THR A 433 -17.27 6.79 -3.98
N LEU A 434 -17.70 5.97 -4.94
CA LEU A 434 -17.76 4.51 -4.76
C LEU A 434 -16.36 3.92 -4.53
N ALA A 435 -15.35 4.38 -5.29
CA ALA A 435 -13.97 3.95 -5.09
C ALA A 435 -13.38 4.44 -3.74
N GLN A 436 -13.69 5.67 -3.33
CA GLN A 436 -13.32 6.19 -2.00
C GLN A 436 -13.95 5.36 -0.87
N GLU A 437 -15.23 4.98 -0.99
CA GLU A 437 -15.91 4.14 -0.01
C GLU A 437 -15.36 2.71 -0.01
N TYR A 438 -14.96 2.17 -1.17
CA TYR A 438 -14.23 0.91 -1.21
C TYR A 438 -12.92 0.99 -0.40
N VAL A 439 -12.11 2.03 -0.63
CA VAL A 439 -10.88 2.26 0.14
C VAL A 439 -11.19 2.46 1.63
N ARG A 440 -12.27 3.16 1.97
CA ARG A 440 -12.67 3.35 3.38
C ARG A 440 -13.00 2.03 4.08
N TRP A 441 -13.73 1.14 3.40
CA TRP A 441 -14.17 -0.13 3.98
C TRP A 441 -13.07 -1.19 3.96
N PHE A 442 -12.25 -1.24 2.91
CA PHE A 442 -11.32 -2.36 2.66
C PHE A 442 -9.84 -1.95 2.59
N GLY A 443 -9.50 -0.66 2.72
CA GLY A 443 -8.15 -0.14 2.57
C GLY A 443 -7.12 -0.79 3.49
N ASP A 444 -7.50 -1.10 4.72
CA ASP A 444 -6.66 -1.78 5.71
C ASP A 444 -6.31 -3.23 5.33
N ASP A 445 -6.99 -3.84 4.35
CA ASP A 445 -6.60 -5.16 3.85
C ASP A 445 -5.38 -5.09 2.94
N TYR A 446 -4.95 -3.89 2.54
CA TYR A 446 -3.81 -3.64 1.69
C TYR A 446 -2.62 -3.11 2.48
N ASP A 447 -1.41 -3.37 1.99
CA ASP A 447 -0.16 -2.80 2.46
C ASP A 447 0.17 -1.49 1.70
N ILE A 448 -0.37 -1.35 0.48
CA ILE A 448 -0.22 -0.14 -0.34
C ILE A 448 -1.58 0.22 -0.93
N VAL A 449 -2.02 1.48 -0.76
CA VAL A 449 -3.21 2.01 -1.44
C VAL A 449 -2.85 3.30 -2.14
N TRP A 450 -2.82 3.29 -3.48
CA TRP A 450 -2.36 4.44 -4.24
C TRP A 450 -3.39 4.94 -5.23
N TRP A 451 -3.79 6.21 -5.05
CA TRP A 451 -4.71 6.94 -5.89
C TRP A 451 -3.97 7.72 -6.97
N ILE A 452 -4.32 7.47 -8.22
CA ILE A 452 -3.71 8.04 -9.41
C ILE A 452 -4.79 8.83 -10.15
N SER A 453 -4.54 10.11 -10.40
CA SER A 453 -5.39 10.89 -11.31
C SER A 453 -5.07 10.48 -12.74
N ALA A 454 -6.04 9.88 -13.41
CA ALA A 454 -5.93 9.36 -14.77
C ALA A 454 -6.62 10.24 -15.83
N GLU A 455 -6.99 11.47 -15.47
CA GLU A 455 -7.58 12.45 -16.41
C GLU A 455 -6.69 12.70 -17.64
N SER A 456 -5.37 12.64 -17.45
CA SER A 456 -4.41 12.66 -18.54
C SER A 456 -3.26 11.73 -18.24
N ARG A 457 -2.60 11.25 -19.30
CA ARG A 457 -1.41 10.41 -19.18
C ARG A 457 -0.30 11.07 -18.37
N ASP A 458 -0.14 12.40 -18.49
CA ASP A 458 0.86 13.17 -17.72
C ASP A 458 0.62 13.12 -16.20
N LEU A 459 -0.66 13.15 -15.78
CA LEU A 459 -1.05 13.06 -14.37
C LEU A 459 -0.93 11.62 -13.83
N ALA A 460 -1.29 10.63 -14.66
CA ALA A 460 -1.19 9.23 -14.28
C ALA A 460 0.27 8.83 -14.02
N GLU A 461 1.18 9.21 -14.92
CA GLU A 461 2.61 8.99 -14.76
C GLU A 461 3.18 9.73 -13.55
N LEU A 462 2.71 10.95 -13.29
CA LEU A 462 3.10 11.69 -12.09
C LEU A 462 2.75 10.90 -10.82
N GLY A 463 1.50 10.44 -10.71
CA GLY A 463 1.06 9.66 -9.56
C GLY A 463 1.93 8.42 -9.32
N LEU A 464 2.34 7.72 -10.38
CA LEU A 464 3.23 6.55 -10.27
C LEU A 464 4.67 6.92 -9.92
N ILE A 465 5.19 8.06 -10.39
CA ILE A 465 6.52 8.55 -10.00
C ILE A 465 6.53 8.90 -8.51
N GLU A 466 5.48 9.53 -7.99
CA GLU A 466 5.34 9.79 -6.54
C GLU A 466 5.31 8.48 -5.74
N LEU A 467 4.69 7.42 -6.27
CA LEU A 467 4.74 6.09 -5.67
C LEU A 467 6.17 5.52 -5.68
N ALA A 468 6.91 5.69 -6.77
CA ALA A 468 8.30 5.25 -6.87
C ALA A 468 9.18 5.87 -5.79
N ASP A 469 9.02 7.18 -5.58
CA ASP A 469 9.74 7.94 -4.55
C ASP A 469 9.36 7.45 -3.14
N GLN A 470 8.06 7.23 -2.89
CA GLN A 470 7.57 6.76 -1.59
C GLN A 470 8.05 5.33 -1.27
N LEU A 471 8.07 4.45 -2.27
CA LEU A 471 8.59 3.09 -2.17
C LEU A 471 10.14 3.04 -2.18
N ARG A 472 10.80 4.19 -2.39
CA ARG A 472 12.27 4.31 -2.50
C ARG A 472 12.88 3.39 -3.57
N VAL A 473 12.16 3.19 -4.67
CA VAL A 473 12.65 2.38 -5.78
C VAL A 473 13.80 3.15 -6.45
N ALA A 474 15.00 2.55 -6.45
CA ALA A 474 16.17 3.19 -7.04
C ALA A 474 15.93 3.42 -8.55
N PRO A 475 16.11 4.66 -9.06
CA PRO A 475 15.89 4.95 -10.47
C PRO A 475 17.03 4.34 -11.29
N ALA A 476 16.90 3.07 -11.67
CA ALA A 476 17.74 2.42 -12.67
C ALA A 476 17.36 2.87 -14.10
N GLY A 477 16.94 4.14 -14.27
CA GLY A 477 16.62 4.76 -15.55
C GLY A 477 15.15 5.15 -15.75
N ASP A 478 14.19 4.29 -15.39
CA ASP A 478 12.74 4.55 -15.54
C ASP A 478 11.97 4.21 -14.24
N PRO A 479 11.51 5.21 -13.48
CA PRO A 479 10.75 5.03 -12.24
C PRO A 479 9.46 4.22 -12.43
N LEU A 480 8.81 4.34 -13.60
CA LEU A 480 7.55 3.63 -13.88
C LEU A 480 7.78 2.13 -14.04
N ALA A 481 8.85 1.75 -14.76
CA ALA A 481 9.29 0.37 -14.84
C ALA A 481 9.67 -0.18 -13.46
N GLY A 482 10.38 0.61 -12.66
CA GLY A 482 10.75 0.24 -11.29
C GLY A 482 9.53 -0.07 -10.41
N VAL A 483 8.52 0.80 -10.42
CA VAL A 483 7.27 0.58 -9.67
C VAL A 483 6.54 -0.67 -10.14
N ARG A 484 6.41 -0.90 -11.44
CA ARG A 484 5.75 -2.11 -11.97
C ARG A 484 6.47 -3.39 -11.52
N SER A 485 7.80 -3.43 -11.60
CA SER A 485 8.58 -4.57 -11.13
C SER A 485 8.43 -4.80 -9.62
N GLU A 486 8.38 -3.73 -8.84
CA GLU A 486 8.20 -3.80 -7.39
C GLU A 486 6.80 -4.27 -6.99
N LEU A 487 5.76 -3.80 -7.68
CA LEU A 487 4.38 -4.24 -7.45
C LEU A 487 4.16 -5.68 -7.93
N ALA A 488 4.86 -6.14 -8.96
CA ALA A 488 4.74 -7.50 -9.47
C ALA A 488 5.18 -8.57 -8.47
N VAL A 489 6.16 -8.26 -7.60
CA VAL A 489 6.63 -9.18 -6.55
C VAL A 489 5.90 -9.02 -5.22
N ARG A 490 5.15 -7.94 -5.04
CA ARG A 490 4.33 -7.68 -3.85
C ARG A 490 2.92 -8.22 -4.02
N THR A 491 2.34 -8.59 -2.89
CA THR A 491 0.90 -8.87 -2.75
C THR A 491 0.23 -7.72 -2.01
N ARG A 492 -1.11 -7.71 -2.00
CA ARG A 492 -1.89 -6.81 -1.14
C ARG A 492 -1.67 -5.32 -1.39
N TRP A 493 -1.60 -4.91 -2.65
CA TRP A 493 -1.63 -3.50 -3.04
C TRP A 493 -2.90 -3.17 -3.83
N LEU A 494 -3.34 -1.91 -3.77
CA LEU A 494 -4.47 -1.38 -4.52
C LEU A 494 -4.04 -0.13 -5.28
N LEU A 495 -4.21 -0.13 -6.60
CA LEU A 495 -4.13 1.09 -7.42
C LEU A 495 -5.54 1.54 -7.81
N VAL A 496 -5.85 2.82 -7.58
CA VAL A 496 -7.09 3.45 -8.05
C VAL A 496 -6.73 4.47 -9.12
N ALA A 497 -7.03 4.18 -10.38
CA ALA A 497 -6.91 5.11 -11.50
C ALA A 497 -8.24 5.84 -11.70
N ASP A 498 -8.33 7.07 -11.21
CA ASP A 498 -9.57 7.85 -11.20
C ASP A 498 -9.67 8.75 -12.43
N ASP A 499 -10.83 8.71 -13.09
CA ASP A 499 -11.21 9.52 -14.26
C ASP A 499 -10.35 9.26 -15.52
N ALA A 500 -10.01 7.99 -15.75
CA ALA A 500 -9.32 7.55 -16.96
C ALA A 500 -10.21 7.72 -18.21
N ASP A 501 -9.60 8.05 -19.35
CA ASP A 501 -10.24 7.99 -20.66
C ASP A 501 -10.30 6.53 -21.18
N GLY A 502 -10.99 5.69 -20.41
CA GLY A 502 -11.05 4.25 -20.61
C GLY A 502 -9.82 3.48 -20.12
N PRO A 503 -9.91 2.14 -20.06
CA PRO A 503 -8.86 1.28 -19.51
C PRO A 503 -7.57 1.27 -20.36
N ARG A 504 -7.69 1.41 -21.69
CA ARG A 504 -6.53 1.42 -22.60
C ARG A 504 -5.59 2.61 -22.36
N ALA A 505 -6.09 3.72 -21.83
CA ALA A 505 -5.30 4.93 -21.60
C ALA A 505 -4.24 4.78 -20.49
N VAL A 506 -4.42 3.80 -19.59
CA VAL A 506 -3.52 3.53 -18.46
C VAL A 506 -2.95 2.11 -18.47
N ALA A 507 -3.31 1.27 -19.45
CA ALA A 507 -2.93 -0.14 -19.49
C ALA A 507 -1.41 -0.35 -19.45
N ASP A 508 -0.63 0.45 -20.18
CA ASP A 508 0.84 0.37 -20.21
C ASP A 508 1.51 0.90 -18.93
N LEU A 509 0.76 1.64 -18.10
CA LEU A 509 1.23 2.20 -16.83
C LEU A 509 1.01 1.24 -15.64
N LEU A 510 0.07 0.31 -15.76
CA LEU A 510 -0.27 -0.66 -14.73
C LEU A 510 0.70 -1.87 -14.77
N PRO A 511 0.92 -2.55 -13.63
CA PRO A 511 1.70 -3.78 -13.61
C PRO A 511 0.98 -4.91 -14.36
N GLU A 512 1.70 -5.61 -15.24
CA GLU A 512 1.16 -6.74 -16.03
C GLU A 512 0.96 -8.01 -15.19
N ASP A 513 1.78 -8.19 -14.15
CA ASP A 513 1.75 -9.33 -13.23
C ASP A 513 1.68 -8.84 -11.78
N GLY A 514 1.13 -9.66 -10.88
CA GLY A 514 1.12 -9.42 -9.43
C GLY A 514 -0.20 -9.80 -8.74
N GLY A 515 -0.14 -9.97 -7.41
CA GLY A 515 -1.28 -10.33 -6.56
C GLY A 515 -1.98 -9.13 -5.93
N GLY A 516 -2.06 -8.00 -6.64
CA GLY A 516 -2.74 -6.79 -6.18
C GLY A 516 -3.91 -6.41 -7.08
N HIS A 517 -4.63 -5.37 -6.67
CA HIS A 517 -5.91 -4.98 -7.26
C HIS A 517 -5.80 -3.62 -7.96
N VAL A 518 -6.56 -3.48 -9.05
CA VAL A 518 -6.69 -2.21 -9.77
C VAL A 518 -8.16 -1.86 -9.92
N ILE A 519 -8.52 -0.63 -9.56
CA ILE A 519 -9.84 -0.04 -9.83
C ILE A 519 -9.65 1.13 -10.80
N ILE A 520 -10.36 1.12 -11.92
CA ILE A 520 -10.38 2.22 -12.88
C ILE A 520 -11.76 2.86 -12.87
N THR A 521 -11.83 4.18 -12.65
CA THR A 521 -13.08 4.93 -12.90
C THR A 521 -13.00 5.61 -14.26
N SER A 522 -14.06 5.52 -15.06
CA SER A 522 -14.09 6.07 -16.43
C SER A 522 -15.46 6.68 -16.74
N ARG A 523 -15.47 7.69 -17.62
CA ARG A 523 -16.71 8.27 -18.20
C ARG A 523 -17.13 7.57 -19.48
N SER A 524 -16.15 7.05 -20.21
CA SER A 524 -16.32 6.36 -21.47
C SER A 524 -16.78 4.93 -21.16
N GLU A 525 -17.93 4.53 -21.70
CA GLU A 525 -18.26 3.11 -21.79
C GLU A 525 -17.17 2.43 -22.63
N PRO A 526 -16.73 1.21 -22.27
CA PRO A 526 -15.81 0.48 -23.14
C PRO A 526 -16.47 0.32 -24.51
N GLU A 527 -15.82 0.83 -25.56
CA GLU A 527 -16.33 0.73 -26.93
C GLU A 527 -16.65 -0.75 -27.24
N LYS A 528 -17.91 -1.06 -27.59
CA LYS A 528 -18.35 -2.39 -28.06
C LYS A 528 -17.73 -2.80 -29.42
N ALA A 529 -16.74 -2.05 -29.93
CA ALA A 529 -16.40 -2.03 -31.35
C ALA A 529 -15.27 -2.98 -31.79
N ASP A 530 -14.48 -3.59 -30.89
CA ASP A 530 -13.36 -4.45 -31.30
C ASP A 530 -13.61 -5.95 -31.03
N ALA A 531 -14.84 -6.43 -31.20
CA ALA A 531 -15.13 -7.85 -31.47
C ALA A 531 -14.88 -8.20 -32.96
N ALA A 532 -13.95 -7.50 -33.60
CA ALA A 532 -13.54 -7.68 -34.98
C ALA A 532 -12.08 -8.14 -35.06
N ASP A 533 -11.72 -9.14 -34.25
CA ASP A 533 -10.67 -10.10 -34.56
C ASP A 533 -10.87 -11.35 -33.67
N GLY A 534 -11.77 -12.22 -34.10
CA GLY A 534 -11.74 -13.67 -33.82
C GLY A 534 -11.89 -14.19 -32.39
N ALA A 535 -12.05 -13.36 -31.36
CA ALA A 535 -12.35 -13.82 -30.00
C ALA A 535 -13.88 -13.89 -29.80
N ASP A 536 -14.38 -15.08 -29.43
CA ASP A 536 -15.79 -15.39 -29.26
C ASP A 536 -16.51 -14.33 -28.40
N ALA A 537 -17.65 -13.86 -28.91
CA ALA A 537 -18.55 -12.88 -28.27
C ALA A 537 -19.20 -13.34 -26.95
N ALA A 538 -18.67 -14.39 -26.31
CA ALA A 538 -19.14 -14.92 -25.03
C ALA A 538 -18.52 -14.22 -23.81
N ASP A 539 -17.35 -13.57 -23.92
CA ASP A 539 -16.61 -13.02 -22.77
C ASP A 539 -16.97 -11.58 -22.39
N THR A 540 -17.87 -10.90 -23.11
CA THR A 540 -18.38 -9.57 -22.71
C THR A 540 -19.51 -9.63 -21.68
N ALA A 541 -19.95 -10.83 -21.27
CA ALA A 541 -20.98 -11.05 -20.25
C ALA A 541 -20.56 -10.66 -18.82
N GLY A 542 -19.32 -10.21 -18.62
CA GLY A 542 -18.76 -9.87 -17.31
C GLY A 542 -18.55 -8.38 -17.05
N ALA A 543 -18.82 -7.44 -17.94
CA ALA A 543 -18.58 -6.02 -17.64
C ALA A 543 -19.62 -5.48 -16.63
N PRO A 544 -19.22 -4.80 -15.53
CA PRO A 544 -20.19 -4.22 -14.59
C PRO A 544 -21.10 -3.19 -15.26
N GLU A 545 -22.38 -3.16 -14.89
CA GLU A 545 -23.31 -2.16 -15.40
C GLU A 545 -22.87 -0.72 -15.03
N PRO A 546 -22.99 0.26 -15.96
CA PRO A 546 -22.66 1.65 -15.67
C PRO A 546 -23.44 2.19 -14.46
N LEU A 547 -22.79 2.99 -13.62
CA LEU A 547 -23.44 3.61 -12.46
C LEU A 547 -24.44 4.68 -12.89
N GLY A 548 -25.73 4.40 -12.72
CA GLY A 548 -26.84 5.34 -12.90
C GLY A 548 -27.18 6.18 -11.66
N PRO A 549 -28.27 6.98 -11.71
CA PRO A 549 -28.79 7.70 -10.55
C PRO A 549 -29.18 6.74 -9.41
N ILE A 550 -29.23 7.25 -8.17
CA ILE A 550 -29.73 6.46 -7.03
C ILE A 550 -31.26 6.42 -7.03
N SER A 551 -31.84 5.43 -6.35
CA SER A 551 -33.29 5.33 -6.20
C SER A 551 -33.86 6.54 -5.45
N THR A 552 -35.15 6.82 -5.62
CA THR A 552 -35.83 7.87 -4.84
C THR A 552 -35.72 7.60 -3.34
N ASP A 553 -35.86 6.35 -2.91
CA ASP A 553 -35.74 5.94 -1.50
C ASP A 553 -34.33 6.21 -0.95
N ASP A 554 -33.29 5.88 -1.72
CA ASP A 554 -31.91 6.21 -1.35
C ASP A 554 -31.69 7.74 -1.31
N GLY A 555 -32.30 8.48 -2.23
CA GLY A 555 -32.26 9.94 -2.26
C GLY A 555 -32.92 10.57 -1.02
N VAL A 556 -34.06 10.04 -0.60
CA VAL A 556 -34.76 10.44 0.64
C VAL A 556 -33.89 10.13 1.85
N ALA A 557 -33.34 8.92 1.94
CA ALA A 557 -32.47 8.54 3.04
C ALA A 557 -31.18 9.40 3.11
N LEU A 558 -30.61 9.80 1.97
CA LEU A 558 -29.50 10.75 1.91
C LEU A 558 -29.91 12.11 2.49
N LEU A 559 -31.05 12.68 2.05
CA LEU A 559 -31.52 13.98 2.53
C LEU A 559 -31.85 13.97 4.03
N LEU A 560 -32.51 12.92 4.53
CA LEU A 560 -32.83 12.75 5.95
C LEU A 560 -31.58 12.61 6.82
N GLY A 561 -30.54 11.94 6.31
CA GLY A 561 -29.25 11.81 7.00
C GLY A 561 -28.45 13.10 7.06
N GLU A 562 -28.71 14.04 6.16
CA GLU A 562 -27.93 15.26 5.97
C GLU A 562 -28.65 16.55 6.43
N VAL A 563 -29.98 16.60 6.42
CA VAL A 563 -30.79 17.78 6.75
C VAL A 563 -31.65 17.50 7.98
N ARG A 564 -31.46 18.28 9.04
CA ARG A 564 -32.16 18.10 10.31
C ARG A 564 -33.64 18.50 10.19
N LEU A 565 -34.55 17.63 10.64
CA LEU A 565 -36.01 17.85 10.67
C LEU A 565 -36.62 18.15 9.28
N ILE A 566 -36.09 17.56 8.21
CA ILE A 566 -36.77 17.58 6.90
C ILE A 566 -37.95 16.60 6.92
N ASP A 567 -39.09 17.03 6.41
CA ASP A 567 -40.27 16.18 6.22
C ASP A 567 -40.00 15.09 5.16
N PRO A 568 -40.34 13.81 5.39
CA PRO A 568 -40.09 12.72 4.44
C PRO A 568 -40.75 12.91 3.07
N ASP A 569 -41.97 13.47 3.00
CA ASP A 569 -42.67 13.69 1.73
C ASP A 569 -42.02 14.85 0.96
N ALA A 570 -41.60 15.89 1.66
CA ALA A 570 -40.83 16.99 1.08
C ALA A 570 -39.46 16.52 0.56
N ALA A 571 -38.79 15.61 1.29
CA ALA A 571 -37.55 14.97 0.84
C ALA A 571 -37.78 14.11 -0.41
N ALA A 572 -38.88 13.36 -0.47
CA ALA A 572 -39.26 12.57 -1.65
C ALA A 572 -39.48 13.47 -2.87
N GLY A 573 -40.23 14.56 -2.71
CA GLY A 573 -40.44 15.54 -3.78
C GLY A 573 -39.14 16.19 -4.29
N LEU A 574 -38.17 16.45 -3.41
CA LEU A 574 -36.84 16.91 -3.83
C LEU A 574 -36.04 15.80 -4.53
N ALA A 575 -36.08 14.56 -4.04
CA ALA A 575 -35.39 13.42 -4.65
C ALA A 575 -35.87 13.17 -6.09
N GLU A 576 -37.18 13.27 -6.31
CA GLU A 576 -37.80 13.17 -7.65
C GLU A 576 -37.42 14.35 -8.55
N LEU A 577 -37.54 15.59 -8.05
CA LEU A 577 -37.17 16.80 -8.80
C LEU A 577 -35.71 16.74 -9.27
N LEU A 578 -34.83 16.21 -8.40
CA LEU A 578 -33.40 16.09 -8.64
C LEU A 578 -33.00 14.77 -9.33
N ARG A 579 -34.00 13.97 -9.76
CA ARG A 579 -33.84 12.74 -10.56
C ARG A 579 -32.85 11.72 -9.98
N GLY A 580 -32.74 11.67 -8.65
CA GLY A 580 -31.81 10.77 -7.97
C GLY A 580 -30.33 11.02 -8.28
N GLU A 581 -29.94 12.21 -8.77
CA GLU A 581 -28.53 12.54 -9.00
C GLU A 581 -27.80 12.82 -7.67
N PRO A 582 -26.80 12.02 -7.25
CA PRO A 582 -26.17 12.18 -5.93
C PRO A 582 -25.50 13.53 -5.72
N ALA A 583 -24.86 14.08 -6.75
CA ALA A 583 -24.21 15.40 -6.68
C ALA A 583 -25.24 16.53 -6.47
N ALA A 584 -26.38 16.48 -7.17
CA ALA A 584 -27.45 17.47 -7.05
C ALA A 584 -28.11 17.41 -5.66
N LEU A 585 -28.37 16.20 -5.15
CA LEU A 585 -28.93 15.98 -3.82
C LEU A 585 -28.02 16.52 -2.70
N ARG A 586 -26.70 16.31 -2.83
CA ARG A 586 -25.73 16.85 -1.86
C ARG A 586 -25.64 18.37 -1.88
N LEU A 587 -25.71 19.00 -3.06
CA LEU A 587 -25.77 20.46 -3.17
C LEU A 587 -27.06 21.01 -2.55
N ALA A 588 -28.19 20.35 -2.79
CA ALA A 588 -29.46 20.73 -2.17
C ALA A 588 -29.39 20.63 -0.64
N ALA A 589 -28.88 19.52 -0.10
CA ALA A 589 -28.71 19.34 1.34
C ALA A 589 -27.79 20.41 1.95
N ALA A 590 -26.67 20.72 1.29
CA ALA A 590 -25.75 21.77 1.72
C ALA A 590 -26.44 23.15 1.73
N TRP A 591 -27.15 23.50 0.66
CA TRP A 591 -27.90 24.74 0.55
C TRP A 591 -28.97 24.89 1.64
N LEU A 592 -29.72 23.81 1.92
CA LEU A 592 -30.76 23.79 2.95
C LEU A 592 -30.16 23.98 4.34
N ARG A 593 -29.10 23.22 4.68
CA ARG A 593 -28.39 23.39 5.96
C ARG A 593 -27.88 24.81 6.14
N GLU A 594 -27.29 25.37 5.10
CA GLU A 594 -26.71 26.71 5.15
C GLU A 594 -27.78 27.79 5.36
N THR A 595 -28.89 27.67 4.62
CA THR A 595 -30.01 28.61 4.72
C THR A 595 -30.69 28.54 6.08
N VAL A 596 -30.93 27.32 6.61
CA VAL A 596 -31.49 27.15 7.95
C VAL A 596 -30.52 27.68 8.99
N ALA A 597 -29.22 27.37 8.91
CA ALA A 597 -28.22 27.79 9.89
C ALA A 597 -28.09 29.32 10.00
N ARG A 598 -28.15 30.03 8.87
CA ARG A 598 -28.09 31.49 8.81
C ARG A 598 -29.25 32.17 9.53
N ASP A 599 -30.45 31.61 9.40
CA ASP A 599 -31.68 32.16 9.96
C ASP A 599 -32.04 31.58 11.35
N ARG A 600 -31.14 30.79 11.95
CA ARG A 600 -31.27 30.33 13.35
C ARG A 600 -31.23 31.53 14.29
N GLY A 601 -32.21 31.62 15.20
CA GLY A 601 -32.34 32.72 16.16
C GLY A 601 -33.48 33.69 15.87
N ARG A 602 -34.19 33.53 14.74
CA ARG A 602 -35.54 34.11 14.56
C ARG A 602 -36.53 33.46 15.54
N GLU A 603 -37.68 34.09 15.78
CA GLU A 603 -38.76 33.55 16.66
C GLU A 603 -39.39 32.22 16.17
N LEU A 604 -38.86 31.64 15.10
CA LEU A 604 -39.37 30.42 14.45
C LEU A 604 -38.61 29.17 14.93
N GLY A 605 -39.33 28.04 14.94
CA GLY A 605 -38.74 26.73 15.19
C GLY A 605 -37.84 26.26 14.04
N THR A 606 -36.93 25.33 14.33
CA THR A 606 -36.06 24.74 13.28
C THR A 606 -36.86 24.04 12.17
N LEU A 607 -38.02 23.47 12.49
CA LEU A 607 -38.90 22.81 11.52
C LEU A 607 -39.45 23.81 10.48
N GLU A 608 -40.03 24.93 10.94
CA GLU A 608 -40.62 25.97 10.08
C GLU A 608 -39.57 26.59 9.14
N LEU A 609 -38.35 26.79 9.64
CA LEU A 609 -37.22 27.27 8.82
C LEU A 609 -36.83 26.25 7.75
N THR A 610 -36.81 24.95 8.09
CA THR A 610 -36.50 23.89 7.13
C THR A 610 -37.58 23.80 6.05
N GLU A 611 -38.86 23.86 6.40
CA GLU A 611 -39.98 23.85 5.45
C GLU A 611 -39.92 25.04 4.48
N ALA A 612 -39.70 26.25 5.01
CA ALA A 612 -39.55 27.46 4.19
C ALA A 612 -38.34 27.38 3.25
N ALA A 613 -37.21 26.85 3.73
CA ALA A 613 -36.01 26.65 2.93
C ALA A 613 -36.25 25.63 1.80
N VAL A 614 -36.91 24.50 2.08
CA VAL A 614 -37.26 23.49 1.06
C VAL A 614 -38.14 24.10 -0.04
N ALA A 615 -39.19 24.84 0.34
CA ALA A 615 -40.08 25.49 -0.62
C ALA A 615 -39.35 26.52 -1.50
N ALA A 616 -38.46 27.33 -0.91
CA ALA A 616 -37.65 28.31 -1.61
C ALA A 616 -36.67 27.64 -2.59
N TYR A 617 -35.97 26.59 -2.14
CA TYR A 617 -35.02 25.84 -2.98
C TYR A 617 -35.72 25.20 -4.18
N ARG A 618 -36.81 24.47 -3.92
CA ARG A 618 -37.62 23.82 -4.95
C ARG A 618 -38.06 24.81 -6.02
N THR A 619 -38.63 25.95 -5.60
CA THR A 619 -39.08 27.00 -6.52
C THR A 619 -37.92 27.56 -7.35
N ALA A 620 -36.74 27.78 -6.75
CA ALA A 620 -35.58 28.31 -7.44
C ALA A 620 -35.01 27.34 -8.48
N VAL A 621 -35.04 26.04 -8.19
CA VAL A 621 -34.60 24.96 -9.08
C VAL A 621 -35.60 24.75 -10.23
N GLU A 622 -36.90 24.64 -9.94
CA GLU A 622 -37.96 24.45 -10.95
C GLU A 622 -37.96 25.56 -12.01
N ARG A 623 -37.66 26.82 -11.62
CA ARG A 623 -37.54 27.93 -12.58
C ARG A 623 -36.38 27.79 -13.57
N ARG A 624 -35.38 26.97 -13.25
CA ARG A 624 -34.14 26.79 -14.02
C ARG A 624 -34.09 25.45 -14.74
N ILE A 625 -34.75 24.42 -14.20
CA ILE A 625 -34.84 23.10 -14.83
C ILE A 625 -35.92 23.13 -15.92
N GLY A 626 -35.51 22.95 -17.17
CA GLY A 626 -36.42 22.56 -18.25
C GLY A 626 -36.75 21.06 -18.18
N ALA A 627 -37.73 20.59 -18.97
CA ALA A 627 -38.14 19.18 -18.98
C ALA A 627 -36.96 18.20 -19.17
N ASP A 628 -35.94 18.58 -19.94
CA ASP A 628 -34.71 17.79 -20.18
C ASP A 628 -33.42 18.54 -19.78
N GLY A 629 -33.51 19.58 -18.95
CA GLY A 629 -32.35 20.39 -18.55
C GLY A 629 -31.41 19.68 -17.56
N PRO A 630 -30.10 20.00 -17.57
CA PRO A 630 -29.14 19.43 -16.61
C PRO A 630 -29.45 19.89 -15.17
N VAL A 631 -29.91 18.94 -14.34
CA VAL A 631 -30.35 19.18 -12.95
C VAL A 631 -29.22 19.78 -12.12
N LEU A 632 -28.02 19.23 -12.23
CA LEU A 632 -26.85 19.68 -11.48
C LEU A 632 -26.51 21.15 -11.78
N THR A 633 -26.52 21.56 -13.06
CA THR A 633 -26.25 22.95 -13.48
C THR A 633 -27.27 23.91 -12.87
N ALA A 634 -28.54 23.52 -12.77
CA ALA A 634 -29.56 24.31 -12.09
C ALA A 634 -29.31 24.44 -10.58
N CYS A 635 -28.93 23.35 -9.90
CA CYS A 635 -28.58 23.36 -8.46
C CYS A 635 -27.35 24.23 -8.18
N LEU A 636 -26.33 24.15 -9.04
CA LEU A 636 -25.15 25.01 -8.98
C LEU A 636 -25.53 26.48 -9.15
N ALA A 637 -26.41 26.82 -10.10
CA ALA A 637 -26.87 28.19 -10.29
C ALA A 637 -27.58 28.74 -9.03
N VAL A 638 -28.50 27.96 -8.44
CA VAL A 638 -29.20 28.35 -7.20
C VAL A 638 -28.21 28.57 -6.05
N THR A 639 -27.20 27.72 -5.94
CA THR A 639 -26.19 27.82 -4.88
C THR A 639 -25.24 29.01 -5.11
N MET A 640 -24.80 29.25 -6.35
CA MET A 640 -24.00 30.42 -6.72
C MET A 640 -24.74 31.73 -6.51
N ASP A 641 -26.04 31.78 -6.81
CA ASP A 641 -26.88 32.93 -6.53
C ASP A 641 -27.00 33.19 -5.03
N ALA A 642 -27.20 32.13 -4.23
CA ALA A 642 -27.27 32.23 -2.77
C ALA A 642 -25.95 32.69 -2.12
N LEU A 643 -24.80 32.31 -2.69
CA LEU A 643 -23.50 32.83 -2.25
C LEU A 643 -23.35 34.32 -2.54
N ARG A 644 -23.81 34.79 -3.70
CA ARG A 644 -23.70 36.22 -4.09
C ARG A 644 -24.71 37.11 -3.40
N ARG A 645 -25.91 36.59 -3.19
CA ARG A 645 -27.05 37.26 -2.56
C ARG A 645 -27.82 36.23 -1.76
N PRO A 646 -27.67 36.20 -0.43
CA PRO A 646 -28.39 35.26 0.42
C PRO A 646 -29.90 35.29 0.14
N PRO A 647 -30.57 34.14 0.05
CA PRO A 647 -32.00 34.09 -0.25
C PRO A 647 -32.81 34.73 0.88
N GLU A 648 -33.82 35.52 0.51
CA GLU A 648 -34.82 36.01 1.46
C GLU A 648 -35.94 34.97 1.57
N LEU A 649 -36.03 34.27 2.70
CA LEU A 649 -37.21 33.48 3.02
C LEU A 649 -38.40 34.44 3.17
N ALA A 650 -39.56 34.08 2.60
CA ALA A 650 -40.79 34.88 2.61
C ALA A 650 -41.43 34.93 4.02
N LEU A 651 -40.71 35.53 4.97
CA LEU A 651 -41.02 35.61 6.40
C LEU A 651 -40.86 37.06 6.88
N PRO A 652 -41.65 37.53 7.87
CA PRO A 652 -41.55 38.91 8.37
C PRO A 652 -40.15 39.21 8.95
N ARG A 653 -39.56 40.35 8.58
CA ARG A 653 -38.32 40.88 9.16
C ARG A 653 -38.64 42.12 9.99
N GLU A 654 -38.43 42.06 11.30
CA GLU A 654 -38.32 43.24 12.14
C GLU A 654 -36.88 43.32 12.67
N SER A 655 -36.11 44.28 12.14
CA SER A 655 -34.85 44.80 12.68
C SER A 655 -33.52 44.21 12.18
N GLU A 656 -32.65 45.18 11.88
CA GLU A 656 -31.24 45.19 11.43
C GLU A 656 -30.90 44.76 9.99
N PRO A 657 -30.23 45.64 9.20
CA PRO A 657 -29.59 45.24 7.95
C PRO A 657 -28.41 44.31 8.24
N PRO A 658 -28.14 43.31 7.40
CA PRO A 658 -26.99 42.42 7.59
C PRO A 658 -25.68 43.21 7.66
N GLU A 659 -24.74 42.75 8.50
CA GLU A 659 -23.38 43.26 8.55
C GLU A 659 -22.76 43.24 7.15
N ARG A 660 -22.29 44.38 6.64
CA ARG A 660 -21.75 44.53 5.28
C ARG A 660 -20.62 43.55 4.94
N GLY A 661 -19.95 42.95 5.93
CA GLY A 661 -18.86 41.98 5.74
C GLY A 661 -19.31 40.60 5.26
N ALA A 662 -20.49 40.13 5.67
CA ALA A 662 -20.96 38.78 5.32
C ALA A 662 -21.29 38.64 3.82
N ASP A 663 -21.83 39.70 3.21
CA ASP A 663 -22.14 39.75 1.77
C ASP A 663 -20.86 39.76 0.91
N ALA A 664 -19.77 40.37 1.39
CA ALA A 664 -18.50 40.41 0.68
C ALA A 664 -17.84 39.02 0.60
N LEU A 665 -17.83 38.28 1.72
CA LEU A 665 -17.27 36.93 1.79
C LEU A 665 -17.98 35.95 0.84
N GLY A 666 -19.31 36.02 0.74
CA GLY A 666 -20.10 35.18 -0.16
C GLY A 666 -19.81 35.45 -1.65
N LYS A 667 -19.66 36.73 -2.03
CA LYS A 667 -19.26 37.10 -3.40
C LYS A 667 -17.84 36.65 -3.73
N LEU A 668 -16.91 36.79 -2.78
CA LEU A 668 -15.55 36.28 -2.90
C LEU A 668 -15.54 34.75 -3.04
N ALA A 669 -16.37 34.02 -2.28
CA ALA A 669 -16.52 32.57 -2.42
C ALA A 669 -17.00 32.17 -3.81
N ALA A 670 -18.02 32.86 -4.34
CA ALA A 670 -18.46 32.65 -5.71
C ALA A 670 -17.36 32.96 -6.74
N GLY A 671 -16.62 34.06 -6.56
CA GLY A 671 -15.48 34.41 -7.41
C GLY A 671 -14.36 33.38 -7.38
N LEU A 672 -14.02 32.87 -6.20
CA LEU A 672 -13.01 31.84 -5.99
C LEU A 672 -13.40 30.53 -6.67
N LEU A 673 -14.66 30.10 -6.54
CA LEU A 673 -15.19 28.93 -7.24
C LEU A 673 -15.12 29.08 -8.76
N GLU A 674 -15.40 30.28 -9.30
CA GLU A 674 -15.26 30.55 -10.73
C GLU A 674 -13.80 30.43 -11.21
N LEU A 675 -12.83 30.92 -10.44
CA LEU A 675 -11.41 30.78 -10.78
C LEU A 675 -10.94 29.33 -10.66
N CYS A 676 -11.27 28.67 -9.54
CA CYS A 676 -10.86 27.30 -9.28
C CYS A 676 -11.51 26.27 -10.22
N ALA A 677 -12.56 26.65 -10.96
CA ALA A 677 -13.15 25.82 -12.01
C ALA A 677 -12.20 25.53 -13.20
N PHE A 678 -11.10 26.28 -13.32
CA PHE A 678 -10.06 26.10 -14.35
C PHE A 678 -8.76 25.49 -13.83
N LEU A 679 -8.72 25.16 -12.53
CA LEU A 679 -7.60 24.46 -11.92
C LEU A 679 -7.90 22.95 -11.85
N SER A 680 -6.85 22.13 -11.70
CA SER A 680 -7.00 20.67 -11.56
C SER A 680 -7.92 20.29 -10.38
N PRO A 681 -8.83 19.30 -10.58
CA PRO A 681 -9.72 18.78 -9.54
C PRO A 681 -9.00 17.91 -8.48
N ASP A 682 -7.73 17.55 -8.71
CA ASP A 682 -6.95 16.67 -7.82
C ASP A 682 -6.49 17.36 -6.54
N GLY A 683 -6.59 18.68 -6.49
CA GLY A 683 -6.23 19.48 -5.34
C GLY A 683 -5.47 20.73 -5.75
N ILE A 684 -5.83 21.83 -5.11
CA ILE A 684 -5.23 23.15 -5.28
C ILE A 684 -4.55 23.48 -3.95
N GLY A 685 -3.26 23.75 -3.99
CA GLY A 685 -2.48 24.14 -2.83
C GLY A 685 -3.00 25.44 -2.23
N HIS A 686 -3.20 25.45 -0.91
CA HIS A 686 -3.58 26.66 -0.18
C HIS A 686 -2.57 27.78 -0.43
N ASP A 687 -1.27 27.48 -0.42
CA ASP A 687 -0.19 28.45 -0.74
C ASP A 687 -0.35 29.12 -2.11
N LEU A 688 -0.88 28.40 -3.11
CA LEU A 688 -1.16 28.97 -4.43
C LEU A 688 -2.34 29.96 -4.35
N LEU A 689 -3.41 29.58 -3.66
CA LEU A 689 -4.60 30.44 -3.48
C LEU A 689 -4.30 31.67 -2.62
N ALA A 690 -3.44 31.52 -1.61
CA ALA A 690 -2.95 32.59 -0.74
C ALA A 690 -1.87 33.45 -1.40
N SER A 691 -1.37 33.07 -2.57
CA SER A 691 -0.38 33.87 -3.29
C SER A 691 -0.97 35.21 -3.74
N LYS A 692 -0.19 36.28 -3.63
CA LYS A 692 -0.62 37.62 -4.05
C LYS A 692 -1.21 37.65 -5.48
N PRO A 693 -0.60 37.04 -6.51
CA PRO A 693 -1.19 37.03 -7.84
C PRO A 693 -2.57 36.40 -7.92
N PHE A 694 -2.83 35.37 -7.10
CA PHE A 694 -4.12 34.71 -7.06
C PHE A 694 -5.16 35.52 -6.27
N LEU A 695 -4.76 36.13 -5.15
CA LEU A 695 -5.61 37.07 -4.41
C LEU A 695 -5.98 38.30 -5.25
N ASP A 696 -5.06 38.82 -6.06
CA ASP A 696 -5.33 39.92 -6.99
C ASP A 696 -6.34 39.48 -8.08
N ALA A 697 -6.20 38.25 -8.60
CA ALA A 697 -7.16 37.67 -9.54
C ALA A 697 -8.55 37.47 -8.90
N LEU A 698 -8.60 37.06 -7.63
CA LEU A 698 -9.82 36.92 -6.84
C LEU A 698 -10.47 38.28 -6.56
N ALA A 699 -9.70 39.28 -6.16
CA ALA A 699 -10.18 40.65 -5.95
C ALA A 699 -10.85 41.21 -7.22
N ALA A 700 -10.30 40.92 -8.39
CA ALA A 700 -10.87 41.31 -9.68
C ALA A 700 -12.17 40.55 -10.05
N THR A 701 -12.64 39.62 -9.22
CA THR A 701 -13.92 38.92 -9.43
C THR A 701 -15.13 39.66 -8.88
N VAL A 702 -14.91 40.61 -7.97
CA VAL A 702 -15.94 41.35 -7.24
C VAL A 702 -15.72 42.86 -7.37
N GLU A 703 -16.64 43.66 -6.84
CA GLU A 703 -16.49 45.12 -6.80
C GLU A 703 -15.36 45.52 -5.83
N PRO A 704 -14.64 46.65 -6.07
CA PRO A 704 -13.51 47.07 -5.23
C PRO A 704 -13.83 47.20 -3.73
N ALA A 705 -15.08 47.55 -3.38
CA ALA A 705 -15.52 47.66 -2.00
C ALA A 705 -15.62 46.28 -1.30
N ASP A 706 -16.03 45.24 -2.03
CA ASP A 706 -16.10 43.87 -1.49
C ASP A 706 -14.69 43.24 -1.44
N ALA A 707 -13.82 43.58 -2.41
CA ALA A 707 -12.45 43.08 -2.47
C ALA A 707 -11.55 43.61 -1.33
N ALA A 708 -11.85 44.79 -0.79
CA ALA A 708 -11.05 45.42 0.27
C ALA A 708 -10.87 44.52 1.51
N VAL A 709 -11.84 43.67 1.80
CA VAL A 709 -11.81 42.73 2.94
C VAL A 709 -10.62 41.77 2.86
N LEU A 710 -10.14 41.41 1.65
CA LEU A 710 -8.95 40.55 1.48
C LEU A 710 -7.67 41.17 2.04
N ALA A 711 -7.62 42.50 2.20
CA ALA A 711 -6.46 43.21 2.76
C ALA A 711 -6.58 43.44 4.27
N ASP A 712 -7.75 43.19 4.86
CA ASP A 712 -8.04 43.50 6.26
C ASP A 712 -7.50 42.42 7.23
N ASP A 713 -7.51 41.14 6.82
CA ASP A 713 -7.09 40.00 7.64
C ASP A 713 -6.65 38.79 6.79
N ASP A 714 -5.52 38.17 7.15
CA ASP A 714 -4.95 37.00 6.47
C ASP A 714 -5.86 35.75 6.52
N THR A 715 -6.82 35.71 7.46
CA THR A 715 -7.79 34.61 7.63
C THR A 715 -9.00 34.69 6.69
N VAL A 716 -9.16 35.80 5.94
CA VAL A 716 -10.32 36.00 5.06
C VAL A 716 -10.39 34.92 3.99
N LEU A 717 -9.25 34.51 3.42
CA LEU A 717 -9.23 33.41 2.45
C LEU A 717 -9.73 32.11 3.08
N ASP A 718 -9.36 31.80 4.32
CA ASP A 718 -9.81 30.60 5.02
C ASP A 718 -11.32 30.64 5.29
N GLN A 719 -11.86 31.82 5.62
CA GLN A 719 -13.31 32.01 5.76
C GLN A 719 -14.04 31.82 4.43
N VAL A 720 -13.49 32.36 3.33
CA VAL A 720 -14.02 32.18 1.97
C VAL A 720 -14.00 30.71 1.56
N LEU A 721 -12.89 30.00 1.79
CA LEU A 721 -12.76 28.57 1.54
C LEU A 721 -13.77 27.76 2.36
N TRP A 722 -13.95 28.11 3.63
CA TRP A 722 -14.93 27.46 4.49
C TRP A 722 -16.37 27.67 3.99
N LEU A 723 -16.70 28.84 3.44
CA LEU A 723 -17.99 29.06 2.78
C LEU A 723 -18.18 28.17 1.55
N CYS A 724 -17.14 27.98 0.73
CA CYS A 724 -17.18 27.04 -0.40
C CYS A 724 -17.46 25.59 0.06
N VAL A 725 -16.88 25.17 1.20
CA VAL A 725 -17.14 23.85 1.81
C VAL A 725 -18.56 23.75 2.33
N ARG A 726 -19.05 24.76 3.05
CA ARG A 726 -20.43 24.81 3.58
C ARG A 726 -21.48 24.80 2.47
N ALA A 727 -21.18 25.41 1.33
CA ALA A 727 -22.01 25.35 0.13
C ALA A 727 -21.97 23.99 -0.60
N GLY A 728 -21.15 23.04 -0.14
CA GLY A 728 -21.03 21.71 -0.74
C GLY A 728 -20.28 21.68 -2.08
N MET A 729 -19.60 22.77 -2.45
CA MET A 729 -18.90 22.89 -3.74
C MET A 729 -17.41 22.58 -3.65
N ALA A 730 -16.82 22.65 -2.45
CA ALA A 730 -15.41 22.35 -2.22
C ALA A 730 -15.21 21.41 -1.03
N GLU A 731 -14.04 20.80 -0.98
CA GLU A 731 -13.56 19.98 0.12
C GLU A 731 -12.16 20.43 0.51
N ILE A 732 -11.86 20.48 1.81
CA ILE A 732 -10.52 20.82 2.31
C ILE A 732 -9.89 19.58 2.91
N VAL A 733 -8.70 19.24 2.40
CA VAL A 733 -7.85 18.18 2.91
C VAL A 733 -6.76 18.82 3.76
N TRP A 734 -7.07 19.03 5.04
CA TRP A 734 -6.19 19.75 5.97
C TRP A 734 -4.83 19.08 6.17
N SER A 735 -4.77 17.74 6.11
CA SER A 735 -3.50 16.99 6.26
C SER A 735 -2.46 17.35 5.19
N ARG A 736 -2.88 17.92 4.06
CA ARG A 736 -2.02 18.26 2.92
C ARG A 736 -2.12 19.73 2.49
N GLY A 737 -2.96 20.53 3.15
CA GLY A 737 -3.22 21.92 2.74
C GLY A 737 -3.80 22.03 1.33
N LEU A 738 -4.66 21.09 0.91
CA LEU A 738 -5.24 21.06 -0.43
C LEU A 738 -6.75 21.37 -0.41
N VAL A 739 -7.20 22.13 -1.41
CA VAL A 739 -8.60 22.40 -1.70
C VAL A 739 -9.01 21.63 -2.95
N ARG A 740 -10.07 20.82 -2.86
CA ARG A 740 -10.59 20.03 -3.98
C ARG A 740 -11.96 20.55 -4.38
N ILE A 741 -12.19 20.69 -5.68
CA ILE A 741 -13.51 20.96 -6.26
C ILE A 741 -13.79 19.83 -7.22
N HIS A 742 -14.93 19.16 -7.04
CA HIS A 742 -15.28 18.01 -7.87
C HIS A 742 -15.39 18.42 -9.34
N ARG A 743 -14.86 17.62 -10.27
CA ARG A 743 -14.77 17.98 -11.70
C ARG A 743 -16.13 18.31 -12.32
N THR A 744 -17.19 17.57 -11.98
CA THR A 744 -18.55 17.88 -12.48
C THR A 744 -19.07 19.24 -11.96
N VAL A 745 -18.67 19.65 -10.76
CA VAL A 745 -18.96 21.00 -10.24
C VAL A 745 -18.19 22.04 -11.05
N GLN A 746 -16.90 21.82 -11.33
CA GLN A 746 -16.10 22.73 -12.16
C GLN A 746 -16.67 22.86 -13.59
N GLU A 747 -17.08 21.75 -14.21
CA GLU A 747 -17.69 21.73 -15.54
C GLU A 747 -19.01 22.49 -15.57
N GLY A 748 -19.91 22.25 -14.61
CA GLY A 748 -21.16 22.99 -14.48
C GLY A 748 -20.93 24.48 -14.19
N LEU A 749 -19.94 24.84 -13.35
CA LEU A 749 -19.57 26.24 -13.13
C LEU A 749 -19.07 26.91 -14.41
N ARG A 750 -18.24 26.23 -15.21
CA ARG A 750 -17.77 26.74 -16.51
C ARG A 750 -18.91 26.98 -17.50
N GLU A 751 -19.94 26.14 -17.47
CA GLU A 751 -21.16 26.31 -18.26
C GLU A 751 -21.95 27.56 -17.80
N LEU A 752 -22.12 27.74 -16.49
CA LEU A 752 -22.86 28.88 -15.90
C LEU A 752 -22.21 30.25 -16.14
N MET A 753 -20.90 30.30 -16.35
CA MET A 753 -20.19 31.58 -16.54
C MET A 753 -20.57 32.29 -17.84
N GLY A 754 -21.00 31.57 -18.88
CA GLY A 754 -21.27 32.13 -20.20
C GLY A 754 -20.08 32.97 -20.71
N GLU A 755 -20.33 34.23 -21.03
CA GLU A 755 -19.33 35.17 -21.56
C GLU A 755 -18.16 35.46 -20.58
N ARG A 756 -18.35 35.25 -19.28
CA ARG A 756 -17.30 35.46 -18.26
C ARG A 756 -16.25 34.35 -18.26
N ARG A 757 -16.52 33.20 -18.89
CA ARG A 757 -15.67 32.01 -18.85
C ARG A 757 -14.24 32.29 -19.30
N GLU A 758 -14.05 32.94 -20.45
CA GLU A 758 -12.70 33.18 -20.99
C GLU A 758 -11.92 34.22 -20.19
N HIS A 759 -12.61 35.23 -19.66
CA HIS A 759 -12.00 36.21 -18.76
C HIS A 759 -11.49 35.54 -17.48
N ARG A 760 -12.27 34.64 -16.87
CA ARG A 760 -11.84 33.87 -15.68
C ARG A 760 -10.69 32.93 -16.00
N ARG A 761 -10.75 32.20 -17.12
CA ARG A 761 -9.66 31.33 -17.57
C ARG A 761 -8.36 32.11 -17.73
N THR A 762 -8.43 33.27 -18.39
CA THR A 762 -7.28 34.14 -18.62
C THR A 762 -6.70 34.67 -17.30
N ALA A 763 -7.54 35.10 -16.36
CA ALA A 763 -7.11 35.55 -15.04
C ALA A 763 -6.35 34.45 -14.28
N VAL A 764 -6.84 33.20 -14.30
CA VAL A 764 -6.17 32.05 -13.68
C VAL A 764 -4.82 31.77 -14.31
N LEU A 765 -4.75 31.73 -15.66
CA LEU A 765 -3.51 31.49 -16.38
C LEU A 765 -2.45 32.57 -16.07
N HIS A 766 -2.86 33.85 -15.98
CA HIS A 766 -1.96 34.93 -15.58
C HIS A 766 -1.53 34.83 -14.12
N ALA A 767 -2.42 34.44 -13.20
CA ALA A 767 -2.06 34.21 -11.81
C ALA A 767 -0.99 33.10 -11.69
N LEU A 768 -1.19 31.96 -12.38
CA LEU A 768 -0.21 30.86 -12.45
C LEU A 768 1.14 31.32 -13.02
N ALA A 769 1.13 32.17 -14.06
CA ALA A 769 2.35 32.70 -14.65
C ALA A 769 3.09 33.67 -13.70
N ALA A 770 2.36 34.51 -12.97
CA ALA A 770 2.90 35.51 -12.07
C ALA A 770 3.46 34.93 -10.76
N VAL A 771 3.07 33.70 -10.38
CA VAL A 771 3.65 32.97 -9.24
C VAL A 771 5.09 32.55 -9.52
N VAL A 772 5.46 32.34 -10.79
CA VAL A 772 6.82 31.94 -11.16
C VAL A 772 7.77 33.13 -11.02
N PRO A 773 8.86 33.02 -10.24
CA PRO A 773 9.82 34.10 -10.13
C PRO A 773 10.52 34.36 -11.48
N PRO A 774 10.87 35.62 -11.79
CA PRO A 774 11.49 35.99 -13.06
C PRO A 774 12.86 35.36 -13.29
N GLN A 775 13.50 34.84 -12.22
CA GLN A 775 14.73 34.07 -12.28
C GLN A 775 14.62 32.86 -11.35
N VAL A 776 14.61 31.65 -11.93
CA VAL A 776 14.79 30.40 -11.18
C VAL A 776 16.28 30.22 -10.91
N ALA A 777 16.79 30.83 -9.85
CA ALA A 777 18.19 30.76 -9.44
C ALA A 777 18.32 29.93 -8.15
N GLY A 778 19.27 29.00 -8.10
CA GLY A 778 19.53 28.16 -6.93
C GLY A 778 19.42 26.66 -7.23
N PRO A 779 19.62 25.80 -6.21
CA PRO A 779 19.41 24.37 -6.32
C PRO A 779 17.99 24.05 -6.82
N VAL A 780 17.89 23.07 -7.73
CA VAL A 780 16.64 22.57 -8.31
C VAL A 780 15.59 22.26 -7.24
N ALA A 781 16.02 21.69 -6.11
CA ALA A 781 15.15 21.32 -4.99
C ALA A 781 14.35 22.49 -4.39
N GLN A 782 14.85 23.73 -4.47
CA GLN A 782 14.17 24.90 -3.88
C GLN A 782 12.86 25.25 -4.58
N HIS A 783 12.71 24.87 -5.86
CA HIS A 783 11.53 25.21 -6.66
C HIS A 783 10.65 24.00 -6.96
N ALA A 784 10.99 22.82 -6.44
CA ALA A 784 10.33 21.56 -6.80
C ALA A 784 8.84 21.52 -6.40
N ALA A 785 8.49 22.03 -5.21
CA ALA A 785 7.10 22.09 -4.75
C ALA A 785 6.23 22.97 -5.67
N MET A 786 6.70 24.20 -5.97
CA MET A 786 6.00 25.15 -6.84
C MET A 786 5.81 24.60 -8.26
N PHE A 787 6.85 24.04 -8.90
CA PHE A 787 6.70 23.47 -10.24
C PHE A 787 5.88 22.17 -10.24
N GLY A 788 5.90 21.41 -9.14
CA GLY A 788 4.97 20.31 -8.88
C GLY A 788 3.51 20.79 -8.91
N GLU A 789 3.20 21.85 -8.16
CA GLU A 789 1.87 22.49 -8.13
C GLU A 789 1.42 22.96 -9.51
N LEU A 790 2.26 23.76 -10.18
CA LEU A 790 1.97 24.31 -11.50
C LEU A 790 1.76 23.23 -12.55
N ARG A 791 2.40 22.07 -12.41
CA ARG A 791 2.25 20.94 -13.33
C ARG A 791 0.86 20.32 -13.24
N ARG A 792 0.26 20.24 -12.06
CA ARG A 792 -1.12 19.75 -11.88
C ARG A 792 -2.12 20.64 -12.63
N HIS A 793 -1.98 21.96 -12.49
CA HIS A 793 -2.95 22.89 -13.04
C HIS A 793 -2.76 23.24 -14.52
N LEU A 794 -1.55 23.06 -15.06
CA LEU A 794 -1.26 23.37 -16.47
C LEU A 794 -0.24 22.36 -17.05
N PRO A 795 -0.64 21.13 -17.38
CA PRO A 795 0.29 20.16 -17.97
C PRO A 795 0.89 20.70 -19.28
N LEU A 796 2.12 20.29 -19.63
CA LEU A 796 2.80 20.79 -20.83
C LEU A 796 2.10 20.39 -22.13
N SER A 797 1.31 19.31 -22.12
CA SER A 797 0.41 18.92 -23.20
C SER A 797 -0.62 20.01 -23.54
N ALA A 798 -1.15 20.71 -22.54
CA ALA A 798 -2.09 21.81 -22.72
C ALA A 798 -1.45 23.11 -23.24
N ALA A 799 -0.11 23.18 -23.31
CA ALA A 799 0.59 24.39 -23.78
C ALA A 799 0.28 24.75 -25.24
N ARG A 800 -0.20 23.78 -26.05
CA ARG A 800 -0.57 23.99 -27.45
C ARG A 800 -1.84 24.82 -27.62
N ASP A 801 -2.72 24.80 -26.62
CA ASP A 801 -4.02 25.48 -26.65
C ASP A 801 -3.96 26.88 -26.04
N LEU A 802 -2.78 27.32 -25.60
CA LEU A 802 -2.58 28.64 -25.02
C LEU A 802 -2.42 29.70 -26.11
N PRO A 803 -2.93 30.93 -25.89
CA PRO A 803 -2.76 32.04 -26.83
C PRO A 803 -1.28 32.34 -27.09
N VAL A 804 -0.82 32.11 -28.33
CA VAL A 804 0.59 32.32 -28.73
C VAL A 804 1.02 33.80 -28.62
N ALA A 805 0.07 34.74 -28.66
CA ALA A 805 0.35 36.16 -28.48
C ALA A 805 0.65 36.55 -27.02
N ASP A 806 0.26 35.72 -26.05
CA ASP A 806 0.42 36.04 -24.62
C ASP A 806 1.85 35.77 -24.16
N ARG A 807 2.57 36.86 -23.87
CA ARG A 807 3.96 36.81 -23.44
C ARG A 807 4.13 36.12 -22.08
N ALA A 808 3.25 36.38 -21.12
CA ALA A 808 3.40 35.87 -19.75
C ALA A 808 3.25 34.34 -19.73
N LEU A 809 2.29 33.81 -20.51
CA LEU A 809 2.08 32.37 -20.62
C LEU A 809 3.24 31.68 -21.35
N ARG A 810 3.80 32.30 -22.39
CA ARG A 810 5.00 31.76 -23.06
C ARG A 810 6.21 31.72 -22.13
N GLU A 811 6.38 32.73 -21.27
CA GLU A 811 7.43 32.75 -20.24
C GLU A 811 7.24 31.65 -19.18
N LEU A 812 6.00 31.41 -18.75
CA LEU A 812 5.65 30.28 -17.88
C LEU A 812 6.06 28.94 -18.52
N ILE A 813 5.67 28.68 -19.76
CA ILE A 813 6.02 27.44 -20.46
C ILE A 813 7.53 27.26 -20.58
N VAL A 814 8.28 28.31 -20.96
CA VAL A 814 9.75 28.26 -21.01
C VAL A 814 10.33 27.89 -19.64
N SER A 815 9.83 28.50 -18.56
CA SER A 815 10.31 28.25 -17.20
C SER A 815 10.03 26.82 -16.75
N LYS A 816 8.84 26.29 -17.05
CA LYS A 816 8.48 24.90 -16.78
C LYS A 816 9.41 23.93 -17.51
N VAL A 817 9.61 24.10 -18.82
CA VAL A 817 10.49 23.22 -19.61
C VAL A 817 11.94 23.28 -19.11
N LEU A 818 12.42 24.46 -18.73
CA LEU A 818 13.76 24.61 -18.13
C LEU A 818 13.87 23.84 -16.81
N PHE A 819 12.85 23.93 -15.95
CA PHE A 819 12.79 23.14 -14.73
C PHE A 819 12.88 21.64 -15.06
N GLU A 820 12.03 21.14 -15.96
CA GLU A 820 12.02 19.72 -16.35
C GLU A 820 13.37 19.22 -16.92
N ALA A 821 14.07 20.07 -17.66
CA ALA A 821 15.40 19.72 -18.19
C ALA A 821 16.49 19.63 -17.11
N THR A 822 16.25 20.22 -15.93
CA THR A 822 17.20 20.22 -14.81
C THR A 822 16.84 19.26 -13.68
N SER A 823 15.54 19.02 -13.47
CA SER A 823 14.99 18.23 -12.37
C SER A 823 14.41 16.89 -12.79
N GLY A 824 14.07 16.73 -14.07
CA GLY A 824 13.25 15.63 -14.57
C GLY A 824 14.03 14.33 -14.75
N ASP A 825 13.32 13.22 -14.54
CA ASP A 825 13.78 11.88 -14.88
C ASP A 825 13.92 11.69 -16.42
N PRO A 826 14.96 10.97 -16.91
CA PRO A 826 15.19 10.77 -18.35
C PRO A 826 13.99 10.18 -19.11
N GLY A 827 13.22 9.27 -18.50
CA GLY A 827 12.03 8.69 -19.14
C GLY A 827 11.00 9.77 -19.46
N ARG A 828 10.76 10.67 -18.50
CA ARG A 828 9.82 11.79 -18.66
C ARG A 828 10.36 12.88 -19.59
N GLN A 829 11.65 13.20 -19.51
CA GLN A 829 12.28 14.17 -20.42
C GLN A 829 12.09 13.76 -21.89
N ARG A 830 12.19 12.46 -22.20
CA ARG A 830 11.97 11.92 -23.55
C ARG A 830 10.55 12.19 -24.04
N ARG A 831 9.54 11.92 -23.19
CA ARG A 831 8.11 12.08 -23.54
C ARG A 831 7.73 13.55 -23.75
N VAL A 832 8.22 14.43 -22.88
CA VAL A 832 7.92 15.87 -22.94
C VAL A 832 8.61 16.56 -24.13
N ALA A 833 9.78 16.08 -24.57
CA ALA A 833 10.56 16.71 -25.64
C ALA A 833 9.77 16.84 -26.96
N GLU A 834 8.96 15.84 -27.33
CA GLU A 834 8.14 15.93 -28.54
C GLU A 834 7.06 17.00 -28.44
N THR A 835 6.36 17.09 -27.31
CA THR A 835 5.36 18.14 -27.08
C THR A 835 5.98 19.52 -27.14
N VAL A 836 7.14 19.70 -26.50
CA VAL A 836 7.87 20.98 -26.51
C VAL A 836 8.35 21.35 -27.92
N ARG A 837 8.80 20.38 -28.71
CA ARG A 837 9.16 20.60 -30.12
C ARG A 837 7.97 21.17 -30.90
N LEU A 838 6.80 20.55 -30.79
CA LEU A 838 5.59 20.98 -31.49
C LEU A 838 5.12 22.36 -31.02
N VAL A 839 5.22 22.67 -29.72
CA VAL A 839 4.93 24.01 -29.20
C VAL A 839 5.92 25.05 -29.76
N ALA A 840 7.22 24.73 -29.80
CA ALA A 840 8.23 25.63 -30.34
C ALA A 840 8.05 25.89 -31.85
N ASP A 841 7.60 24.89 -32.60
CA ASP A 841 7.31 25.01 -34.05
C ASP A 841 6.10 25.91 -34.33
N ALA A 842 5.15 26.01 -33.40
CA ALA A 842 3.96 26.86 -33.54
C ALA A 842 4.18 28.33 -33.11
N TRP A 843 5.26 28.62 -32.38
CA TRP A 843 5.53 29.97 -31.86
C TRP A 843 6.22 30.87 -32.89
N PRO A 844 6.02 32.21 -32.81
CA PRO A 844 6.74 33.16 -33.65
C PRO A 844 8.25 33.08 -33.40
N PRO A 845 9.09 33.31 -34.42
CA PRO A 845 10.55 33.21 -34.31
C PRO A 845 11.16 34.40 -33.55
N ASP A 846 11.00 34.41 -32.23
CA ASP A 846 11.46 35.49 -31.34
C ASP A 846 12.34 34.97 -30.17
N LEU A 847 12.64 35.86 -29.23
CA LEU A 847 13.43 35.55 -28.03
C LEU A 847 12.89 34.35 -27.24
N LEU A 848 11.57 34.27 -27.04
CA LEU A 848 10.98 33.22 -26.18
C LEU A 848 11.04 31.86 -26.88
N THR A 849 10.86 31.83 -28.21
CA THR A 849 11.07 30.61 -29.00
C THR A 849 12.53 30.17 -28.97
N GLY A 850 13.48 31.11 -29.05
CA GLY A 850 14.90 30.81 -28.87
C GLY A 850 15.22 30.21 -27.48
N ARG A 851 14.58 30.72 -26.42
CA ARG A 851 14.73 30.17 -25.05
C ARG A 851 14.09 28.79 -24.92
N LEU A 852 12.91 28.57 -25.51
CA LEU A 852 12.23 27.28 -25.50
C LEU A 852 13.04 26.21 -26.22
N LEU A 853 13.59 26.52 -27.40
CA LEU A 853 14.47 25.61 -28.16
C LEU A 853 15.77 25.31 -27.41
N SER A 854 16.33 26.27 -26.67
CA SER A 854 17.47 26.04 -25.77
C SER A 854 17.12 25.04 -24.65
N ALA A 855 15.94 25.19 -24.06
CA ALA A 855 15.44 24.27 -23.03
C ALA A 855 15.17 22.86 -23.62
N LEU A 856 14.60 22.78 -24.82
CA LEU A 856 14.40 21.53 -25.56
C LEU A 856 15.74 20.82 -25.86
N ALA A 857 16.78 21.57 -26.24
CA ALA A 857 18.11 21.01 -26.42
C ALA A 857 18.66 20.39 -25.13
N ASN A 858 18.35 20.98 -23.96
CA ASN A 858 18.72 20.40 -22.67
C ASN A 858 17.95 19.10 -22.37
N LEU A 859 16.65 19.03 -22.69
CA LEU A 859 15.86 17.79 -22.58
C LEU A 859 16.46 16.67 -23.43
N TYR A 860 16.74 16.95 -24.71
CA TYR A 860 17.37 15.98 -25.60
C TYR A 860 18.74 15.52 -25.08
N ARG A 861 19.53 16.42 -24.49
CA ARG A 861 20.81 16.09 -23.86
C ARG A 861 20.66 15.14 -22.68
N GLY A 862 19.67 15.37 -21.82
CA GLY A 862 19.40 14.53 -20.65
C GLY A 862 19.08 13.08 -21.01
N VAL A 863 18.49 12.85 -22.19
CA VAL A 863 18.13 11.51 -22.69
C VAL A 863 19.09 10.93 -23.73
N GLY A 864 20.24 11.60 -23.96
CA GLY A 864 21.28 11.14 -24.88
C GLY A 864 21.00 11.34 -26.38
N MET A 865 19.95 12.08 -26.73
CA MET A 865 19.57 12.41 -28.12
C MET A 865 20.38 13.60 -28.64
N LEU A 866 21.70 13.41 -28.78
CA LEU A 866 22.65 14.50 -29.02
C LEU A 866 22.52 15.17 -30.39
N ARG A 867 22.03 14.45 -31.41
CA ARG A 867 21.81 15.03 -32.75
C ARG A 867 20.64 16.00 -32.73
N GLU A 868 19.58 15.62 -32.04
CA GLU A 868 18.37 16.41 -31.83
C GLU A 868 18.67 17.62 -30.93
N ALA A 869 19.50 17.45 -29.90
CA ALA A 869 20.00 18.55 -29.07
C ALA A 869 20.79 19.60 -29.89
N ALA A 870 21.69 19.15 -30.78
CA ALA A 870 22.45 20.02 -31.67
C ALA A 870 21.51 20.77 -32.64
N ALA A 871 20.57 20.07 -33.28
CA ALA A 871 19.61 20.67 -34.21
C ALA A 871 18.70 21.71 -33.53
N ALA A 872 18.22 21.44 -32.31
CA ALA A 872 17.44 22.41 -31.53
C ALA A 872 18.29 23.65 -31.17
N SER A 873 19.56 23.46 -30.80
CA SER A 873 20.49 24.54 -30.52
C SER A 873 20.78 25.40 -31.76
N GLU A 874 20.95 24.79 -32.93
CA GLU A 874 21.16 25.49 -34.21
C GLU A 874 20.00 26.41 -34.56
N ARG A 875 18.76 25.99 -34.29
CA ARG A 875 17.57 26.81 -34.46
C ARG A 875 17.46 27.93 -33.42
N ALA A 876 17.89 27.67 -32.18
CA ALA A 876 17.81 28.64 -31.08
C ALA A 876 18.78 29.82 -31.24
N VAL A 877 20.02 29.55 -31.65
CA VAL A 877 21.11 30.55 -31.74
C VAL A 877 20.76 31.81 -32.53
N PRO A 878 20.23 31.76 -33.77
CA PRO A 878 19.91 32.97 -34.53
C PRO A 878 18.84 33.83 -33.85
N LEU A 879 17.82 33.21 -33.24
CA LEU A 879 16.75 33.92 -32.53
C LEU A 879 17.28 34.64 -31.28
N LEU A 880 18.09 33.94 -30.49
CA LEU A 880 18.70 34.50 -29.29
C LEU A 880 19.70 35.61 -29.61
N ARG A 881 20.42 35.50 -30.73
CA ARG A 881 21.33 36.54 -31.22
C ARG A 881 20.59 37.78 -31.67
N ALA A 882 19.49 37.61 -32.42
CA ALA A 882 18.63 38.72 -32.85
C ALA A 882 18.03 39.49 -31.67
N ALA A 883 17.75 38.81 -30.55
CA ALA A 883 17.23 39.41 -29.34
C ALA A 883 18.25 40.25 -28.53
N GLY A 884 19.52 40.31 -28.96
CA GLY A 884 20.54 41.16 -28.36
C GLY A 884 20.79 40.90 -26.87
N ALA A 885 20.77 41.96 -26.05
CA ALA A 885 21.06 41.87 -24.62
C ALA A 885 20.09 40.93 -23.87
N ALA A 886 18.81 40.90 -24.24
CA ALA A 886 17.79 40.06 -23.60
C ALA A 886 17.98 38.55 -23.88
N GLY A 887 18.64 38.20 -24.98
CA GLY A 887 19.00 36.83 -25.35
C GLY A 887 20.37 36.38 -24.85
N ARG A 888 21.21 37.29 -24.32
CA ARG A 888 22.64 37.05 -24.08
C ARG A 888 22.94 35.85 -23.18
N ASN A 889 22.29 35.73 -22.04
CA ASN A 889 22.53 34.61 -21.12
C ASN A 889 22.08 33.26 -21.72
N ALA A 890 20.88 33.24 -22.31
CA ALA A 890 20.37 32.05 -22.99
C ALA A 890 21.28 31.64 -24.15
N LEU A 891 21.80 32.61 -24.92
CA LEU A 891 22.73 32.35 -26.01
C LEU A 891 24.03 31.69 -25.52
N LEU A 892 24.64 32.23 -24.46
CA LEU A 892 25.86 31.65 -23.87
C LEU A 892 25.61 30.21 -23.39
N THR A 893 24.46 29.96 -22.78
CA THR A 893 24.07 28.63 -22.31
C THR A 893 23.85 27.66 -23.47
N THR A 894 23.16 28.09 -24.52
CA THR A 894 22.92 27.32 -25.75
C THR A 894 24.22 27.00 -26.48
N ASP A 895 25.08 28.00 -26.71
CA ASP A 895 26.36 27.80 -27.41
C ASP A 895 27.27 26.83 -26.64
N ARG A 896 27.26 26.89 -25.30
CA ARG A 896 27.98 25.94 -24.45
C ARG A 896 27.44 24.52 -24.59
N GLY A 897 26.12 24.37 -24.56
CA GLY A 897 25.44 23.08 -24.74
C GLY A 897 25.71 22.49 -26.11
N MET A 898 25.62 23.29 -27.17
CA MET A 898 25.89 22.86 -28.53
C MET A 898 27.35 22.41 -28.72
N ALA A 899 28.31 23.11 -28.13
CA ALA A 899 29.71 22.67 -28.16
C ALA A 899 29.91 21.34 -27.39
N TYR A 900 29.12 21.11 -26.34
CA TYR A 900 29.07 19.81 -25.67
C TYR A 900 28.53 18.72 -26.61
N ASP A 901 27.41 18.99 -27.29
CA ASP A 901 26.73 18.06 -28.19
C ASP A 901 27.65 17.66 -29.36
N LEU A 902 28.28 18.65 -29.99
CA LEU A 902 29.17 18.45 -31.14
C LEU A 902 30.42 17.62 -30.79
N HIS A 903 31.09 17.86 -29.65
CA HIS A 903 32.28 17.08 -29.32
C HIS A 903 31.92 15.64 -28.95
N THR A 904 30.76 15.43 -28.32
CA THR A 904 30.29 14.07 -27.98
C THR A 904 29.92 13.29 -29.26
N LEU A 905 29.44 13.98 -30.29
CA LEU A 905 29.23 13.44 -31.65
C LEU A 905 30.52 13.27 -32.47
N GLY A 906 31.70 13.58 -31.90
CA GLY A 906 33.00 13.47 -32.58
C GLY A 906 33.34 14.63 -33.53
N GLN A 907 32.54 15.70 -33.55
CA GLN A 907 32.75 16.86 -34.42
C GLN A 907 33.66 17.91 -33.76
N TYR A 908 34.87 17.50 -33.40
CA TYR A 908 35.79 18.28 -32.57
C TYR A 908 36.16 19.65 -33.16
N THR A 909 36.38 19.75 -34.48
CA THR A 909 36.74 21.03 -35.12
C THR A 909 35.64 22.08 -34.97
N GLN A 910 34.38 21.69 -35.15
CA GLN A 910 33.24 22.61 -35.01
C GLN A 910 33.00 22.97 -33.55
N ALA A 911 33.07 21.98 -32.65
CA ALA A 911 32.96 22.20 -31.21
C ALA A 911 34.04 23.17 -30.72
N LEU A 912 35.26 23.04 -31.23
CA LEU A 912 36.38 23.86 -30.84
C LEU A 912 36.22 25.32 -31.28
N GLY A 913 35.91 25.55 -32.55
CA GLY A 913 35.71 26.93 -33.05
C GLY A 913 34.60 27.66 -32.28
N ARG A 914 33.51 26.95 -31.95
CA ARG A 914 32.42 27.51 -31.13
C ARG A 914 32.83 27.79 -29.69
N MET A 915 33.54 26.87 -29.04
CA MET A 915 33.97 27.04 -27.65
C MET A 915 35.01 28.15 -27.49
N GLN A 916 35.93 28.31 -28.45
CA GLN A 916 36.88 29.42 -28.47
C GLN A 916 36.17 30.77 -28.54
N GLU A 917 35.20 30.91 -29.45
CA GLU A 917 34.40 32.12 -29.58
C GLU A 917 33.56 32.40 -28.33
N LEU A 918 32.94 31.36 -27.75
CA LEU A 918 32.17 31.47 -26.51
C LEU A 918 33.05 31.93 -25.34
N HIS A 919 34.25 31.38 -25.21
CA HIS A 919 35.19 31.77 -24.15
C HIS A 919 35.67 33.21 -24.32
N ARG A 920 36.05 33.62 -25.54
CA ARG A 920 36.41 35.02 -25.86
C ARG A 920 35.29 35.99 -25.49
N ARG A 921 34.05 35.69 -25.87
CA ARG A 921 32.88 36.51 -25.49
C ARG A 921 32.64 36.54 -23.99
N SER A 922 32.90 35.44 -23.27
CA SER A 922 32.75 35.39 -21.81
C SER A 922 33.77 36.29 -21.11
N VAL A 923 35.01 36.31 -21.59
CA VAL A 923 36.06 37.24 -21.16
C VAL A 923 35.63 38.68 -21.39
N GLU A 924 35.15 39.01 -22.59
CA GLU A 924 34.70 40.37 -22.93
C GLU A 924 33.51 40.85 -22.08
N LEU A 925 32.59 39.94 -21.77
CA LEU A 925 31.35 40.27 -21.06
C LEU A 925 31.50 40.31 -19.54
N PHE A 926 32.31 39.43 -18.97
CA PHE A 926 32.37 39.23 -17.52
C PHE A 926 33.77 39.41 -16.92
N GLY A 927 34.81 39.52 -17.75
CA GLY A 927 36.20 39.48 -17.32
C GLY A 927 36.71 38.08 -17.01
N ASP A 928 38.03 37.96 -16.86
CA ASP A 928 38.75 36.69 -16.71
C ASP A 928 38.44 35.97 -15.40
N SER A 929 38.14 36.74 -14.35
CA SER A 929 37.89 36.20 -13.01
C SER A 929 36.45 35.72 -12.79
N HIS A 930 35.52 36.00 -13.72
CA HIS A 930 34.13 35.62 -13.51
C HIS A 930 33.90 34.11 -13.60
N ARG A 931 32.98 33.58 -12.77
CA ARG A 931 32.75 32.13 -12.66
C ARG A 931 32.34 31.50 -13.99
N GLN A 932 31.54 32.19 -14.82
CA GLN A 932 31.17 31.70 -16.15
C GLN A 932 32.36 31.64 -17.12
N THR A 933 33.27 32.61 -17.06
CA THR A 933 34.50 32.63 -17.88
C THR A 933 35.41 31.45 -17.55
N LEU A 934 35.53 31.13 -16.26
CA LEU A 934 36.29 29.97 -15.80
C LEU A 934 35.63 28.64 -16.19
N PHE A 935 34.30 28.57 -16.22
CA PHE A 935 33.59 27.39 -16.74
C PHE A 935 33.79 27.21 -18.25
N THR A 936 33.79 28.28 -19.03
CA THR A 936 34.07 28.18 -20.47
C THR A 936 35.54 27.85 -20.74
N ALA A 937 36.48 28.32 -19.92
CA ALA A 937 37.89 27.91 -19.97
C ALA A 937 38.06 26.41 -19.68
N LEU A 938 37.42 25.91 -18.61
CA LEU A 938 37.42 24.49 -18.29
C LEU A 938 36.88 23.67 -19.46
N ASN A 939 35.70 24.01 -19.99
CA ASN A 939 35.09 23.28 -21.11
C ASN A 939 35.93 23.39 -22.40
N ARG A 940 36.56 24.54 -22.66
CA ARG A 940 37.52 24.73 -23.76
C ARG A 940 38.69 23.77 -23.63
N SER A 941 39.30 23.65 -22.45
CA SER A 941 40.41 22.72 -22.24
C SER A 941 40.04 21.28 -22.54
N VAL A 942 38.80 20.85 -22.21
CA VAL A 942 38.31 19.52 -22.56
C VAL A 942 38.25 19.35 -24.09
N ILE A 943 37.67 20.30 -24.80
CA ILE A 943 37.50 20.20 -26.25
C ILE A 943 38.86 20.30 -26.99
N GLU A 944 39.76 21.18 -26.56
CA GLU A 944 41.13 21.27 -27.10
C GLU A 944 41.88 19.94 -26.87
N HIS A 945 41.73 19.32 -25.69
CA HIS A 945 42.33 18.03 -25.38
C HIS A 945 41.81 16.91 -26.29
N LEU A 946 40.49 16.81 -26.47
CA LEU A 946 39.86 15.82 -27.34
C LEU A 946 40.20 16.05 -28.83
N ALA A 947 40.50 17.30 -29.22
CA ALA A 947 41.01 17.64 -30.53
C ALA A 947 42.53 17.39 -30.70
N GLY A 948 43.20 16.80 -29.70
CA GLY A 948 44.64 16.49 -29.73
C GLY A 948 45.57 17.67 -29.40
N ARG A 949 45.02 18.82 -29.00
CA ARG A 949 45.79 20.04 -28.67
C ARG A 949 46.09 20.12 -27.17
N HIS A 950 46.84 19.14 -26.67
CA HIS A 950 47.07 18.97 -25.23
C HIS A 950 47.79 20.15 -24.56
N ASP A 951 48.76 20.78 -25.23
CA ASP A 951 49.48 21.94 -24.67
C ASP A 951 48.59 23.17 -24.54
N ALA A 952 47.79 23.47 -25.57
CA ALA A 952 46.82 24.58 -25.53
C ALA A 952 45.72 24.32 -24.48
N ALA A 953 45.28 23.06 -24.34
CA ALA A 953 44.35 22.67 -23.28
C ALA A 953 44.95 22.92 -21.89
N LEU A 954 46.23 22.56 -21.70
CA LEU A 954 46.94 22.72 -20.43
C LEU A 954 47.10 24.19 -20.06
N GLU A 955 47.50 25.03 -21.02
CA GLU A 955 47.65 26.48 -20.85
C GLU A 955 46.35 27.10 -20.33
N VAL A 956 45.24 26.91 -21.06
CA VAL A 956 43.93 27.47 -20.70
C VAL A 956 43.44 26.95 -19.34
N ALA A 957 43.59 25.65 -19.06
CA ALA A 957 43.16 25.07 -17.79
C ALA A 957 44.00 25.59 -16.61
N ARG A 958 45.30 25.81 -16.83
CA ARG A 958 46.22 26.30 -15.80
C ARG A 958 45.97 27.76 -15.47
N GLU A 959 45.80 28.61 -16.47
CA GLU A 959 45.42 30.02 -16.28
C GLU A 959 44.11 30.14 -15.50
N ALA A 960 43.10 29.36 -15.89
CA ALA A 960 41.81 29.34 -15.19
C ALA A 960 41.94 28.81 -13.75
N LEU A 961 42.80 27.82 -13.49
CA LEU A 961 43.08 27.33 -12.15
C LEU A 961 43.76 28.39 -11.29
N ASP A 962 44.75 29.10 -11.81
CA ASP A 962 45.49 30.14 -11.09
C ASP A 962 44.56 31.29 -10.67
N VAL A 963 43.69 31.73 -11.60
CA VAL A 963 42.66 32.75 -11.32
C VAL A 963 41.64 32.25 -10.29
N GLN A 964 41.21 30.99 -10.37
CA GLN A 964 40.23 30.44 -9.43
C GLN A 964 40.82 30.23 -8.03
N VAL A 965 42.07 29.75 -7.91
CA VAL A 965 42.77 29.55 -6.63
C VAL A 965 42.99 30.89 -5.92
N ALA A 966 43.28 31.96 -6.65
CA ALA A 966 43.42 33.30 -6.09
C ALA A 966 42.13 33.87 -5.46
N ARG A 967 40.96 33.34 -5.85
CA ARG A 967 39.64 33.87 -5.44
C ARG A 967 38.84 32.92 -4.54
N ALA A 968 39.02 31.62 -4.70
CA ALA A 968 38.11 30.64 -4.12
C ALA A 968 38.26 30.52 -2.60
N ARG A 969 37.13 30.35 -1.90
CA ARG A 969 37.13 29.80 -0.55
C ARG A 969 37.66 28.37 -0.59
N PRO A 970 38.37 27.91 0.45
CA PRO A 970 38.83 26.53 0.49
C PRO A 970 37.65 25.57 0.42
N GLY A 971 37.63 24.68 -0.59
CA GLY A 971 36.58 23.67 -0.79
C GLY A 971 35.70 23.83 -2.03
N ASP A 972 35.87 24.90 -2.83
CA ASP A 972 35.05 25.12 -4.04
C ASP A 972 35.23 24.02 -5.12
N LEU A 973 34.10 23.48 -5.60
CA LEU A 973 34.03 22.37 -6.57
C LEU A 973 34.69 22.69 -7.92
N LEU A 974 34.61 23.95 -8.38
CA LEU A 974 35.22 24.35 -9.64
C LEU A 974 36.75 24.28 -9.55
N THR A 975 37.33 24.67 -8.41
CA THR A 975 38.77 24.50 -8.12
C THR A 975 39.18 23.04 -8.22
N THR A 976 38.39 22.13 -7.66
CA THR A 976 38.64 20.68 -7.72
C THR A 976 38.59 20.15 -9.15
N ARG A 977 37.61 20.57 -9.95
CA ARG A 977 37.49 20.17 -11.38
C ARG A 977 38.64 20.70 -12.24
N LEU A 978 39.04 21.95 -12.04
CA LEU A 978 40.19 22.55 -12.73
C LEU A 978 41.51 21.86 -12.32
N THR A 979 41.70 21.59 -11.04
CA THR A 979 42.90 20.86 -10.54
C THR A 979 42.99 19.47 -11.16
N HIS A 980 41.87 18.73 -11.18
CA HIS A 980 41.80 17.44 -11.85
C HIS A 980 42.22 17.56 -13.32
N ARG A 981 41.62 18.50 -14.06
CA ARG A 981 41.88 18.69 -15.49
C ARG A 981 43.34 19.05 -15.77
N VAL A 982 43.94 19.94 -14.99
CA VAL A 982 45.37 20.28 -15.13
C VAL A 982 46.25 19.06 -14.82
N GLY A 983 45.92 18.28 -13.78
CA GLY A 983 46.65 17.05 -13.43
C GLY A 983 46.59 15.99 -14.54
N GLU A 984 45.43 15.81 -15.16
CA GLU A 984 45.24 14.95 -16.33
C GLU A 984 46.10 15.39 -17.51
N LEU A 985 46.05 16.68 -17.86
CA LEU A 985 46.80 17.23 -18.99
C LEU A 985 48.31 17.21 -18.77
N LEU A 986 48.78 17.45 -17.54
CA LEU A 986 50.18 17.26 -17.16
C LEU A 986 50.62 15.80 -17.28
N THR A 987 49.74 14.86 -16.97
CA THR A 987 50.06 13.42 -17.10
C THR A 987 50.22 13.04 -18.56
N VAL A 988 49.28 13.45 -19.43
CA VAL A 988 49.30 13.16 -20.87
C VAL A 988 50.48 13.83 -21.60
N THR A 989 50.89 15.01 -21.16
CA THR A 989 52.06 15.74 -21.72
C THR A 989 53.41 15.28 -21.13
N GLY A 990 53.45 14.18 -20.37
CA GLY A 990 54.68 13.58 -19.84
C GLY A 990 55.22 14.21 -18.55
N ARG A 991 54.48 15.12 -17.92
CA ARG A 991 54.82 15.83 -16.66
C ARG A 991 54.13 15.20 -15.44
N ALA A 992 54.09 13.88 -15.39
CA ALA A 992 53.35 13.11 -14.39
C ALA A 992 53.77 13.38 -12.93
N ARG A 993 55.05 13.71 -12.66
CA ARG A 993 55.52 14.08 -11.32
C ARG A 993 54.92 15.40 -10.83
N GLU A 994 54.78 16.38 -11.71
CA GLU A 994 54.13 17.66 -11.41
C GLU A 994 52.63 17.47 -11.17
N ALA A 995 51.98 16.63 -12.00
CA ALA A 995 50.58 16.24 -11.80
C ALA A 995 50.34 15.63 -10.41
N ALA A 996 51.17 14.66 -10.00
CA ALA A 996 51.04 14.00 -8.70
C ALA A 996 51.21 14.97 -7.52
N LEU A 997 52.14 15.93 -7.63
CA LEU A 997 52.34 16.97 -6.62
C LEU A 997 51.13 17.90 -6.50
N LEU A 998 50.60 18.37 -7.64
CA LEU A 998 49.43 19.25 -7.69
C LEU A 998 48.19 18.58 -7.08
N LEU A 999 47.86 17.38 -7.58
CA LEU A 999 46.69 16.60 -7.15
C LEU A 999 46.80 16.21 -5.66
N GLY A 1000 47.98 15.75 -5.22
CA GLY A 1000 48.23 15.36 -3.83
C GLY A 1000 48.19 16.52 -2.84
N ARG A 1001 48.66 17.72 -3.23
CA ARG A 1001 48.50 18.94 -2.41
C ARG A 1001 47.03 19.31 -2.24
N ARG A 1002 46.24 19.26 -3.32
CA ARG A 1002 44.81 19.60 -3.25
C ARG A 1002 44.02 18.59 -2.43
N LEU A 1003 44.27 17.29 -2.60
CA LEU A 1003 43.60 16.24 -1.85
C LEU A 1003 43.87 16.35 -0.35
N ARG A 1004 45.14 16.53 0.06
CA ARG A 1004 45.48 16.77 1.48
C ARG A 1004 44.75 17.98 2.07
N ALA A 1005 44.71 19.09 1.33
CA ALA A 1005 44.00 20.29 1.76
C ALA A 1005 42.47 20.15 1.86
N MET A 1006 41.88 19.12 1.23
CA MET A 1006 40.46 18.74 1.40
C MET A 1006 40.30 17.80 2.60
N GLU A 1007 41.19 16.80 2.75
CA GLU A 1007 41.15 15.81 3.85
C GLU A 1007 41.37 16.46 5.23
N GLU A 1008 42.29 17.43 5.33
CA GLU A 1008 42.55 18.18 6.58
C GLU A 1008 41.34 18.98 7.08
N ARG A 1009 40.35 19.28 6.22
CA ARG A 1009 39.19 20.10 6.57
C ARG A 1009 37.95 19.30 6.98
N ARG A 1010 37.99 17.97 6.91
CA ARG A 1010 36.81 17.11 7.08
C ARG A 1010 35.63 17.51 6.16
N ASP A 1011 35.93 18.07 4.98
CA ASP A 1011 34.95 18.12 3.91
C ASP A 1011 34.68 16.64 3.56
N GLY A 1012 33.52 16.10 3.98
CA GLY A 1012 33.18 14.68 3.85
C GLY A 1012 33.45 14.14 2.44
N ASP A 1013 33.62 12.81 2.30
CA ASP A 1013 34.03 12.18 1.05
C ASP A 1013 33.04 12.49 -0.09
N THR A 1014 33.33 13.58 -0.80
CA THR A 1014 32.53 14.12 -1.90
C THR A 1014 33.01 13.49 -3.20
N SER A 1015 32.16 13.39 -4.21
CA SER A 1015 32.50 12.87 -5.54
C SER A 1015 33.76 13.51 -6.16
N GLY A 1016 34.09 14.75 -5.77
CA GLY A 1016 35.32 15.44 -6.16
C GLY A 1016 36.61 14.87 -5.56
N GLY A 1017 36.58 14.34 -4.32
CA GLY A 1017 37.72 13.68 -3.68
C GLY A 1017 38.08 12.37 -4.39
N LEU A 1018 37.08 11.57 -4.73
CA LEU A 1018 37.25 10.35 -5.54
C LEU A 1018 37.85 10.65 -6.92
N LEU A 1019 37.38 11.70 -7.59
CA LEU A 1019 37.89 12.14 -8.88
C LEU A 1019 39.39 12.49 -8.81
N LEU A 1020 39.82 13.23 -7.79
CA LEU A 1020 41.23 13.58 -7.58
C LEU A 1020 42.09 12.36 -7.22
N ARG A 1021 41.60 11.45 -6.36
CA ARG A 1021 42.31 10.21 -6.01
C ARG A 1021 42.55 9.33 -7.22
N HIS A 1022 41.53 9.17 -8.06
CA HIS A 1022 41.64 8.41 -9.31
C HIS A 1022 42.75 8.96 -10.21
N GLN A 1023 42.71 10.27 -10.49
CA GLN A 1023 43.72 10.88 -11.36
C GLN A 1023 45.11 10.92 -10.71
N LEU A 1024 45.21 11.07 -9.38
CA LEU A 1024 46.47 11.01 -8.66
C LEU A 1024 47.12 9.62 -8.78
N ALA A 1025 46.31 8.55 -8.70
CA ALA A 1025 46.81 7.19 -8.89
C ALA A 1025 47.37 6.98 -10.31
N ILE A 1026 46.70 7.52 -11.33
CA ILE A 1026 47.19 7.49 -12.72
C ILE A 1026 48.53 8.24 -12.84
N ALA A 1027 48.62 9.46 -12.29
CA ALA A 1027 49.83 10.29 -12.32
C ALA A 1027 51.01 9.63 -11.57
N ARG A 1028 50.77 8.97 -10.43
CA ARG A 1028 51.81 8.22 -9.70
C ARG A 1028 52.33 7.04 -10.49
N ARG A 1029 51.45 6.26 -11.12
CA ARG A 1029 51.86 5.15 -12.01
C ARG A 1029 52.68 5.66 -13.19
N ALA A 1030 52.22 6.72 -13.86
CA ALA A 1030 52.90 7.30 -15.01
C ALA A 1030 54.27 7.93 -14.67
N SER A 1031 54.47 8.38 -13.43
CA SER A 1031 55.76 8.94 -12.97
C SER A 1031 56.74 7.89 -12.42
N GLY A 1032 56.36 6.60 -12.41
CA GLY A 1032 57.17 5.52 -11.84
C GLY A 1032 57.19 5.51 -10.30
N ALA A 1033 56.39 6.35 -9.64
CA ALA A 1033 56.30 6.48 -8.19
C ALA A 1033 55.31 5.48 -7.55
N ALA A 1034 55.11 4.31 -8.17
CA ALA A 1034 54.11 3.33 -7.72
C ALA A 1034 54.48 2.58 -6.42
N GLY A 1035 55.61 2.92 -5.78
CA GLY A 1035 56.14 2.26 -4.58
C GLY A 1035 56.10 3.08 -3.28
N ASP A 1036 55.59 4.32 -3.27
CA ASP A 1036 55.51 5.17 -2.06
C ASP A 1036 54.07 5.53 -1.64
#